data_AF-A0A094E699-F1
#
_entry.id   AF-A0A094E699-F1
#
_cell.length_a   1.000
_cell.length_b   1.000
_cell.length_c   1.000
_cell.angle_alpha   90.00
_cell.angle_beta   90.00
_cell.angle_gamma   90.00
#
_symmetry.space_group_name_H-M   'P 1'
#
loop_
_entity.id
_entity.type
_entity.pdbx_description
1 polymer ?
#
loop_
_entity_poly.entity_id
_entity_poly.type
_entity_poly.pdbx_seq_one_letter_code
_entity_poly.pdbx_strand_id
1 'polypeptide(L)'
;MMAKSVDYSLYLVTDSTPAILGGASLVDVVEAALEGGVTIVQYRDKSTETGVMVDTARRLHAVTKKYNVPLLINDRVDVALAVGCEGVHIGQDDIDIKTARRLLGESAIIGLTVASVEQALQGCDDGADYLGIGTIFATPTKTNTKDIIGTAGCQAILKAMAPKYSNVGTVCIGGINATNLQRVLYQSSDNSKRLDGIALVSAIIGAKDPKEAAKNLKHLVNTPPAFAAVSPSGYSGVEDVAGMLEAVPSVITSVNETNPLCHNMTNLVVQNFAASVALAIGGSPIMSNHGDEAADLAKLGGALVINMGTVTQEGLRNHLLALRAYNSQGGPVVLDPVGAAATTVRKSALKTLMAGGYFDLIKGNEGEIRQAYGKGDVQQRGVDSGASMLDGQSRAALVRDLAERERNIVLMTGSTDYVSDGRRTIAIKNGHEYLGRITGSGCVLGTTISAMLAVHRHDKLIAAVAGLLLFEIAAEYAAQRPDVKGPGTFVPALIDELDRIRQSNADGDFSWLSRADISLNTDLPPTPKLSGIHISKAMAQTLTRRLAPELPSLGFNAVAVSRPRRFADLTGHSICDIQEKFRPAVWEYDKIILTTQKLLRAASILSIPVYATTQNAARLGPTCPELNLSTAVAEVDKTAFSMWPALGHHFSSSTPSEIVIVGIESHICVTQTTIDALAAGHKVYIIADGVSSCNPQEIPIALARLRQAGAVVTTSESWLYECMGDAGIAEFKQIAGVVKDTSKDTKRVMEALLSKI
;
A
#
# COMPACT_ATOMS: atom_id res chain seq x y z
N MET A 1 -38.72 -29.29 -1.10
CA MET A 1 -37.79 -29.27 -2.25
C MET A 1 -36.44 -28.84 -1.71
N MET A 2 -35.34 -29.54 -2.02
CA MET A 2 -34.00 -29.08 -1.65
C MET A 2 -33.78 -27.69 -2.25
N ALA A 3 -33.30 -26.73 -1.47
CA ALA A 3 -32.91 -25.41 -1.97
C ALA A 3 -31.90 -25.61 -3.11
N LYS A 4 -32.17 -25.02 -4.29
CA LYS A 4 -31.22 -25.01 -5.42
C LYS A 4 -29.90 -24.44 -4.88
N SER A 5 -28.79 -25.17 -5.02
CA SER A 5 -27.48 -24.62 -4.67
C SER A 5 -27.18 -23.43 -5.58
N VAL A 6 -26.95 -22.26 -5.00
CA VAL A 6 -26.64 -21.02 -5.73
C VAL A 6 -25.16 -21.02 -6.12
N ASP A 7 -24.86 -20.72 -7.38
CA ASP A 7 -23.48 -20.55 -7.86
C ASP A 7 -23.03 -19.09 -7.65
N TYR A 8 -22.21 -18.86 -6.62
CA TYR A 8 -21.69 -17.54 -6.27
C TYR A 8 -20.41 -17.14 -7.01
N SER A 9 -19.87 -17.99 -7.89
CA SER A 9 -18.53 -17.86 -8.46
C SER A 9 -18.26 -16.50 -9.14
N LEU A 10 -19.18 -16.03 -10.00
CA LEU A 10 -19.08 -14.72 -10.64
C LEU A 10 -20.34 -13.90 -10.37
N TYR A 11 -20.26 -13.09 -9.32
CA TYR A 11 -21.36 -12.29 -8.82
C TYR A 11 -21.29 -10.88 -9.44
N LEU A 12 -22.31 -10.50 -10.22
CA LEU A 12 -22.46 -9.15 -10.75
C LEU A 12 -23.32 -8.28 -9.83
N VAL A 13 -22.80 -7.13 -9.42
CA VAL A 13 -23.59 -6.06 -8.79
C VAL A 13 -23.72 -4.92 -9.79
N THR A 14 -24.94 -4.47 -10.06
CA THR A 14 -25.17 -3.39 -11.02
C THR A 14 -24.81 -2.02 -10.45
N ASP A 15 -24.50 -1.08 -11.35
CA ASP A 15 -24.45 0.35 -11.01
C ASP A 15 -24.98 1.13 -12.21
N SER A 16 -26.09 1.85 -12.02
CA SER A 16 -26.77 2.62 -13.06
C SER A 16 -26.22 4.04 -13.22
N THR A 17 -25.19 4.44 -12.45
CA THR A 17 -24.67 5.80 -12.50
C THR A 17 -23.98 6.09 -13.85
N PRO A 18 -24.11 7.32 -14.38
CA PRO A 18 -23.42 7.72 -15.62
C PRO A 18 -21.90 7.54 -15.56
N ALA A 19 -21.31 7.59 -14.36
CA ALA A 19 -19.87 7.41 -14.17
C ALA A 19 -19.38 5.98 -14.50
N ILE A 20 -20.24 4.96 -14.34
CA ILE A 20 -19.88 3.56 -14.60
C ILE A 20 -20.59 3.04 -15.84
N LEU A 21 -21.91 3.21 -15.93
CA LEU A 21 -22.71 2.71 -17.06
C LEU A 21 -22.57 3.57 -18.33
N GLY A 22 -22.21 4.84 -18.18
CA GLY A 22 -22.22 5.78 -19.30
C GLY A 22 -23.62 5.96 -19.90
N GLY A 23 -23.72 5.84 -21.21
CA GLY A 23 -24.99 5.90 -21.95
C GLY A 23 -25.58 4.54 -22.33
N ALA A 24 -25.04 3.43 -21.82
CA ALA A 24 -25.48 2.09 -22.17
C ALA A 24 -26.80 1.70 -21.47
N SER A 25 -27.55 0.78 -22.09
CA SER A 25 -28.70 0.13 -21.44
C SER A 25 -28.20 -0.84 -20.37
N LEU A 26 -28.64 -0.64 -19.12
CA LEU A 26 -28.27 -1.55 -18.02
C LEU A 26 -28.70 -3.00 -18.31
N VAL A 27 -29.88 -3.17 -18.91
CA VAL A 27 -30.43 -4.50 -19.21
C VAL A 27 -29.55 -5.21 -20.25
N ASP A 28 -29.13 -4.50 -21.30
CA ASP A 28 -28.30 -5.06 -22.37
C ASP A 28 -26.90 -5.41 -21.86
N VAL A 29 -26.33 -4.56 -20.99
CA VAL A 29 -25.04 -4.82 -20.33
C VAL A 29 -25.12 -6.06 -19.44
N VAL A 30 -26.20 -6.22 -18.68
CA VAL A 30 -26.43 -7.41 -17.85
C VAL A 30 -26.64 -8.66 -18.72
N GLU A 31 -27.40 -8.57 -19.81
CA GLU A 31 -27.59 -9.69 -20.76
C GLU A 31 -26.26 -10.13 -21.37
N ALA A 32 -25.43 -9.19 -21.83
CA ALA A 32 -24.10 -9.48 -22.34
C ALA A 32 -23.19 -10.13 -21.27
N ALA A 33 -23.24 -9.66 -20.02
CA ALA A 33 -22.47 -10.24 -18.93
C ALA A 33 -22.94 -11.67 -18.59
N LEU A 34 -24.24 -11.96 -18.67
CA LEU A 34 -24.80 -13.30 -18.52
C LEU A 34 -24.31 -14.25 -19.62
N GLU A 35 -24.25 -13.80 -20.88
CA GLU A 35 -23.63 -14.55 -21.98
C GLU A 35 -22.14 -14.85 -21.72
N GLY A 36 -21.45 -13.97 -20.98
CA GLY A 36 -20.07 -14.15 -20.56
C GLY A 36 -19.89 -15.08 -19.34
N GLY A 37 -20.97 -15.54 -18.70
CA GLY A 37 -20.91 -16.52 -17.62
C GLY A 37 -21.05 -15.95 -16.20
N VAL A 38 -21.69 -14.78 -16.03
CA VAL A 38 -22.18 -14.32 -14.72
C VAL A 38 -23.16 -15.34 -14.14
N THR A 39 -23.02 -15.66 -12.85
CA THR A 39 -23.77 -16.75 -12.19
C THR A 39 -24.80 -16.26 -11.18
N ILE A 40 -24.73 -14.99 -10.80
CA ILE A 40 -25.71 -14.30 -9.94
C ILE A 40 -25.69 -12.80 -10.23
N VAL A 41 -26.85 -12.16 -10.22
CA VAL A 41 -27.00 -10.71 -10.46
C VAL A 41 -27.67 -10.05 -9.26
N GLN A 42 -27.11 -8.96 -8.77
CA GLN A 42 -27.74 -8.06 -7.81
C GLN A 42 -28.05 -6.73 -8.46
N TYR A 43 -29.32 -6.35 -8.47
CA TYR A 43 -29.73 -5.01 -8.85
C TYR A 43 -29.59 -4.05 -7.68
N ARG A 44 -28.71 -3.07 -7.84
CA ARG A 44 -28.43 -2.00 -6.88
C ARG A 44 -28.71 -0.64 -7.52
N ASP A 45 -29.68 0.06 -6.94
CA ASP A 45 -30.01 1.43 -7.29
C ASP A 45 -30.41 2.18 -6.01
N LYS A 46 -29.76 3.33 -5.75
CA LYS A 46 -29.96 4.11 -4.51
C LYS A 46 -30.75 5.41 -4.73
N SER A 47 -31.04 5.76 -5.97
CA SER A 47 -31.50 7.11 -6.33
C SER A 47 -32.80 7.14 -7.11
N THR A 48 -33.15 6.07 -7.83
CA THR A 48 -34.38 6.05 -8.61
C THR A 48 -35.62 5.88 -7.74
N GLU A 49 -36.73 6.46 -8.18
CA GLU A 49 -38.04 6.23 -7.56
C GLU A 49 -38.44 4.76 -7.62
N THR A 50 -39.12 4.29 -6.59
CA THR A 50 -39.49 2.87 -6.42
C THR A 50 -40.22 2.29 -7.64
N GLY A 51 -41.10 3.06 -8.30
CA GLY A 51 -41.82 2.59 -9.49
C GLY A 51 -40.89 2.26 -10.67
N VAL A 52 -39.90 3.13 -10.91
CA VAL A 52 -38.87 2.93 -11.96
C VAL A 52 -37.93 1.78 -11.59
N MET A 53 -37.60 1.67 -10.31
CA MET A 53 -36.79 0.56 -9.78
C MET A 53 -37.47 -0.79 -10.02
N VAL A 54 -38.77 -0.90 -9.71
CA VAL A 54 -39.55 -2.14 -9.94
C VAL A 54 -39.64 -2.48 -11.42
N ASP A 55 -39.89 -1.50 -12.29
CA ASP A 55 -39.94 -1.74 -13.75
C ASP A 55 -38.59 -2.24 -14.29
N THR A 56 -37.49 -1.60 -13.89
CA THR A 56 -36.14 -2.01 -14.27
C THR A 56 -35.80 -3.39 -13.73
N ALA A 57 -36.12 -3.67 -12.47
CA ALA A 57 -35.94 -4.98 -11.86
C ALA A 57 -36.72 -6.09 -12.57
N ARG A 58 -37.95 -5.83 -13.04
CA ARG A 58 -38.73 -6.79 -13.86
C ARG A 58 -38.06 -7.09 -15.19
N ARG A 59 -37.51 -6.09 -15.86
CA ARG A 59 -36.76 -6.26 -17.12
C ARG A 59 -35.49 -7.08 -16.90
N LEU A 60 -34.73 -6.77 -15.84
CA LEU A 60 -33.57 -7.56 -15.43
C LEU A 60 -33.96 -9.01 -15.10
N HIS A 61 -35.03 -9.22 -14.34
CA HIS A 61 -35.49 -10.57 -13.97
C HIS A 61 -35.90 -11.41 -15.18
N ALA A 62 -36.56 -10.79 -16.16
CA ALA A 62 -36.92 -11.44 -17.41
C ALA A 62 -35.68 -11.93 -18.16
N VAL A 63 -34.60 -11.14 -18.17
CA VAL A 63 -33.33 -11.54 -18.78
C VAL A 63 -32.64 -12.63 -17.96
N THR A 64 -32.45 -12.45 -16.65
CA THR A 64 -31.71 -13.43 -15.82
C THR A 64 -32.39 -14.81 -15.82
N LYS A 65 -33.73 -14.86 -15.89
CA LYS A 65 -34.50 -16.10 -16.05
C LYS A 65 -34.15 -16.89 -17.32
N LYS A 66 -33.87 -16.22 -18.45
CA LYS A 66 -33.47 -16.90 -19.70
C LYS A 66 -32.19 -17.73 -19.50
N TYR A 67 -31.32 -17.29 -18.60
CA TYR A 67 -30.03 -17.93 -18.29
C TYR A 67 -30.09 -18.80 -17.02
N ASN A 68 -31.25 -18.94 -16.36
CA ASN A 68 -31.40 -19.63 -15.06
C ASN A 68 -30.43 -19.07 -13.99
N VAL A 69 -30.23 -17.75 -14.00
CA VAL A 69 -29.41 -17.01 -13.04
C VAL A 69 -30.32 -16.25 -12.07
N PRO A 70 -30.10 -16.33 -10.73
CA PRO A 70 -30.93 -15.61 -9.77
C PRO A 70 -30.69 -14.10 -9.82
N LEU A 71 -31.78 -13.34 -9.65
CA LEU A 71 -31.74 -11.89 -9.42
C LEU A 71 -32.00 -11.58 -7.93
N LEU A 72 -31.10 -10.82 -7.33
CA LEU A 72 -31.25 -10.27 -5.99
C LEU A 72 -31.48 -8.76 -6.05
N ILE A 73 -32.29 -8.22 -5.13
CA ILE A 73 -32.46 -6.77 -4.95
C ILE A 73 -31.65 -6.30 -3.75
N ASN A 74 -30.90 -5.21 -3.93
CA ASN A 74 -30.13 -4.59 -2.87
C ASN A 74 -31.02 -3.77 -1.93
N ASP A 75 -30.94 -4.01 -0.61
CA ASP A 75 -31.55 -3.32 0.53
C ASP A 75 -33.11 -3.32 0.58
N ARG A 76 -33.80 -3.48 -0.57
CA ARG A 76 -35.24 -3.26 -0.73
C ARG A 76 -36.06 -4.56 -0.84
N VAL A 77 -36.48 -5.08 0.32
CA VAL A 77 -37.36 -6.27 0.43
C VAL A 77 -38.73 -6.06 -0.24
N ASP A 78 -39.28 -4.85 -0.14
CA ASP A 78 -40.54 -4.46 -0.78
C ASP A 78 -40.48 -4.56 -2.31
N VAL A 79 -39.37 -4.13 -2.91
CA VAL A 79 -39.14 -4.22 -4.36
C VAL A 79 -38.96 -5.69 -4.78
N ALA A 80 -38.22 -6.49 -4.01
CA ALA A 80 -38.08 -7.92 -4.28
C ALA A 80 -39.44 -8.65 -4.30
N LEU A 81 -40.32 -8.34 -3.35
CA LEU A 81 -41.70 -8.85 -3.30
C LEU A 81 -42.53 -8.41 -4.52
N ALA A 82 -42.46 -7.14 -4.90
CA ALA A 82 -43.22 -6.59 -6.03
C ALA A 82 -42.79 -7.15 -7.40
N VAL A 83 -41.53 -7.57 -7.51
CA VAL A 83 -40.96 -8.22 -8.71
C VAL A 83 -41.19 -9.72 -8.68
N GLY A 84 -41.16 -10.34 -7.50
CA GLY A 84 -41.19 -11.80 -7.34
C GLY A 84 -39.88 -12.46 -7.77
N CYS A 85 -38.74 -11.83 -7.49
CA CYS A 85 -37.41 -12.35 -7.78
C CYS A 85 -36.86 -13.23 -6.64
N GLU A 86 -35.67 -13.80 -6.84
CA GLU A 86 -35.15 -14.89 -6.01
C GLU A 86 -34.69 -14.47 -4.61
N GLY A 87 -34.42 -13.19 -4.37
CA GLY A 87 -34.12 -12.72 -3.02
C GLY A 87 -33.52 -11.32 -2.93
N VAL A 88 -32.77 -11.09 -1.86
CA VAL A 88 -32.20 -9.79 -1.49
C VAL A 88 -30.78 -9.88 -0.97
N HIS A 89 -30.08 -8.75 -1.00
CA HIS A 89 -28.86 -8.54 -0.24
C HIS A 89 -29.04 -7.33 0.66
N ILE A 90 -28.61 -7.44 1.91
CA ILE A 90 -28.94 -6.50 2.97
C ILE A 90 -27.65 -5.96 3.59
N GLY A 91 -27.60 -4.64 3.82
CA GLY A 91 -26.56 -3.96 4.58
C GLY A 91 -26.77 -4.01 6.09
N GLN A 92 -25.80 -3.50 6.85
CA GLN A 92 -25.86 -3.53 8.32
C GLN A 92 -26.91 -2.60 8.92
N ASP A 93 -27.28 -1.53 8.20
CA ASP A 93 -28.25 -0.51 8.65
C ASP A 93 -29.66 -0.74 8.08
N ASP A 94 -29.87 -1.83 7.35
CA ASP A 94 -31.14 -2.15 6.69
C ASP A 94 -32.02 -3.06 7.57
N ILE A 95 -33.10 -3.59 6.99
CA ILE A 95 -33.99 -4.53 7.65
C ILE A 95 -33.25 -5.80 8.09
N ASP A 96 -33.52 -6.31 9.30
CA ASP A 96 -32.81 -7.49 9.80
C ASP A 96 -33.16 -8.78 9.04
N ILE A 97 -32.24 -9.74 9.04
CA ILE A 97 -32.36 -11.02 8.31
C ILE A 97 -33.63 -11.78 8.70
N LYS A 98 -33.99 -11.81 9.99
CA LYS A 98 -35.16 -12.57 10.47
C LYS A 98 -36.45 -11.96 9.95
N THR A 99 -36.53 -10.63 9.93
CA THR A 99 -37.67 -9.91 9.34
C THR A 99 -37.73 -10.12 7.83
N ALA A 100 -36.60 -10.02 7.11
CA ALA A 100 -36.57 -10.28 5.67
C ALA A 100 -37.01 -11.72 5.32
N ARG A 101 -36.52 -12.71 6.08
CA ARG A 101 -36.90 -14.13 5.96
C ARG A 101 -38.41 -14.32 6.17
N ARG A 102 -38.99 -13.68 7.19
CA ARG A 102 -40.44 -13.73 7.45
C ARG A 102 -41.28 -13.17 6.29
N LEU A 103 -40.78 -12.14 5.60
CA LEU A 103 -41.50 -11.49 4.50
C LEU A 103 -41.34 -12.24 3.17
N LEU A 104 -40.14 -12.71 2.85
CA LEU A 104 -39.81 -13.33 1.57
C LEU A 104 -40.01 -14.86 1.57
N GLY A 105 -40.08 -15.48 2.75
CA GLY A 105 -40.24 -16.92 2.93
C GLY A 105 -38.90 -17.69 2.95
N GLU A 106 -39.01 -18.98 3.26
CA GLU A 106 -37.86 -19.88 3.47
C GLU A 106 -37.04 -20.16 2.21
N SER A 107 -37.63 -20.00 1.01
CA SER A 107 -36.94 -20.26 -0.26
C SER A 107 -36.16 -19.07 -0.82
N ALA A 108 -36.29 -17.88 -0.23
CA ALA A 108 -35.61 -16.69 -0.71
C ALA A 108 -34.10 -16.76 -0.44
N ILE A 109 -33.29 -16.16 -1.31
CA ILE A 109 -31.85 -16.03 -1.10
C ILE A 109 -31.60 -14.71 -0.36
N ILE A 110 -31.04 -14.76 0.85
CA ILE A 110 -30.78 -13.58 1.68
C ILE A 110 -29.29 -13.48 1.98
N GLY A 111 -28.67 -12.45 1.43
CA GLY A 111 -27.27 -12.10 1.67
C GLY A 111 -27.10 -10.99 2.70
N LEU A 112 -25.98 -11.00 3.43
CA LEU A 112 -25.62 -9.94 4.38
C LEU A 112 -24.23 -9.36 4.09
N THR A 113 -24.09 -8.04 4.05
CA THR A 113 -22.76 -7.39 4.04
C THR A 113 -22.11 -7.50 5.41
N VAL A 114 -20.85 -7.93 5.49
CA VAL A 114 -20.07 -8.02 6.75
C VAL A 114 -18.66 -7.47 6.57
N ALA A 115 -18.08 -6.87 7.60
CA ALA A 115 -16.72 -6.32 7.60
C ALA A 115 -15.89 -6.77 8.82
N SER A 116 -16.46 -7.56 9.73
CA SER A 116 -15.73 -8.11 10.87
C SER A 116 -16.10 -9.58 11.15
N VAL A 117 -15.27 -10.25 11.95
CA VAL A 117 -15.53 -11.63 12.40
C VAL A 117 -16.85 -11.70 13.16
N GLU A 118 -17.11 -10.73 14.05
CA GLU A 118 -18.32 -10.68 14.88
C GLU A 118 -19.57 -10.55 14.00
N GLN A 119 -19.55 -9.64 13.02
CA GLN A 119 -20.65 -9.48 12.07
C GLN A 119 -20.89 -10.75 11.24
N ALA A 120 -19.82 -11.42 10.81
CA ALA A 120 -19.92 -12.65 10.03
C ALA A 120 -20.58 -13.79 10.83
N LEU A 121 -20.13 -14.02 12.06
CA LEU A 121 -20.69 -15.07 12.93
C LEU A 121 -22.16 -14.76 13.28
N GLN A 122 -22.45 -13.51 13.63
CA GLN A 122 -23.82 -13.07 13.95
C GLN A 122 -24.76 -13.21 12.73
N GLY A 123 -24.32 -12.79 11.55
CA GLY A 123 -25.09 -12.94 10.32
C GLY A 123 -25.42 -14.40 9.98
N CYS A 124 -24.49 -15.31 10.25
CA CYS A 124 -24.75 -16.74 10.11
C CYS A 124 -25.77 -17.26 11.13
N ASP A 125 -25.66 -16.84 12.40
CA ASP A 125 -26.64 -17.20 13.44
C ASP A 125 -28.04 -16.65 13.16
N ASP A 126 -28.14 -15.50 12.48
CA ASP A 126 -29.41 -14.91 12.08
C ASP A 126 -30.03 -15.55 10.82
N GLY A 127 -29.31 -16.46 10.14
CA GLY A 127 -29.84 -17.26 9.03
C GLY A 127 -29.60 -16.68 7.64
N ALA A 128 -28.51 -15.93 7.44
CA ALA A 128 -28.06 -15.52 6.11
C ALA A 128 -27.63 -16.74 5.27
N ASP A 129 -28.03 -16.79 4.00
CA ASP A 129 -27.65 -17.88 3.08
C ASP A 129 -26.21 -17.71 2.58
N TYR A 130 -25.76 -16.46 2.46
CA TYR A 130 -24.40 -16.11 2.12
C TYR A 130 -23.98 -14.76 2.69
N LEU A 131 -22.67 -14.53 2.77
CA LEU A 131 -22.09 -13.27 3.24
C LEU A 131 -21.33 -12.56 2.11
N GLY A 132 -21.57 -11.25 1.98
CA GLY A 132 -20.75 -10.33 1.21
C GLY A 132 -19.67 -9.71 2.10
N ILE A 133 -18.46 -10.21 2.01
CA ILE A 133 -17.32 -9.81 2.84
C ILE A 133 -16.68 -8.53 2.30
N GLY A 134 -16.95 -7.44 3.02
CA GLY A 134 -16.16 -6.21 3.15
C GLY A 134 -15.79 -5.47 1.87
N THR A 135 -15.00 -4.41 2.01
CA THR A 135 -14.29 -3.79 0.88
C THR A 135 -12.85 -4.27 0.92
N ILE A 136 -12.41 -5.08 -0.05
CA ILE A 136 -11.04 -5.61 -0.06
C ILE A 136 -10.03 -4.50 -0.39
N PHE A 137 -10.32 -3.70 -1.41
CA PHE A 137 -9.52 -2.53 -1.79
C PHE A 137 -10.40 -1.30 -1.97
N ALA A 138 -9.82 -0.11 -1.80
CA ALA A 138 -10.52 1.15 -2.04
C ALA A 138 -11.17 1.18 -3.43
N THR A 139 -12.42 1.66 -3.52
CA THR A 139 -13.19 1.68 -4.75
C THR A 139 -14.02 2.97 -4.87
N PRO A 140 -14.18 3.54 -6.08
CA PRO A 140 -15.06 4.69 -6.29
C PRO A 140 -16.55 4.39 -5.98
N THR A 141 -16.97 3.13 -6.06
CA THR A 141 -18.38 2.72 -5.92
C THR A 141 -18.88 2.75 -4.45
N LYS A 142 -17.97 2.73 -3.48
CA LYS A 142 -18.25 2.87 -2.04
C LYS A 142 -17.28 3.90 -1.46
N THR A 143 -17.78 5.11 -1.18
CA THR A 143 -16.99 6.24 -0.67
C THR A 143 -16.68 6.16 0.84
N ASN A 144 -17.28 5.21 1.57
CA ASN A 144 -17.01 5.01 2.99
C ASN A 144 -15.75 4.13 3.17
N THR A 145 -14.64 4.75 3.53
CA THR A 145 -13.31 4.10 3.67
C THR A 145 -13.09 3.38 4.99
N LYS A 146 -14.05 3.45 5.93
CA LYS A 146 -13.93 2.89 7.28
C LYS A 146 -13.88 1.35 7.33
N ASP A 147 -14.27 0.68 6.24
CA ASP A 147 -14.48 -0.78 6.21
C ASP A 147 -13.55 -1.53 5.23
N ILE A 148 -12.37 -0.96 4.92
CA ILE A 148 -11.38 -1.65 4.06
C ILE A 148 -10.59 -2.66 4.89
N ILE A 149 -10.79 -3.96 4.62
CA ILE A 149 -10.22 -5.05 5.44
C ILE A 149 -9.09 -5.83 4.76
N GLY A 150 -8.95 -5.71 3.43
CA GLY A 150 -7.95 -6.46 2.67
C GLY A 150 -8.15 -7.97 2.67
N THR A 151 -7.20 -8.68 2.07
CA THR A 151 -7.18 -10.16 2.00
C THR A 151 -7.03 -10.79 3.39
N ALA A 152 -6.19 -10.22 4.25
CA ALA A 152 -5.99 -10.70 5.62
C ALA A 152 -7.27 -10.64 6.48
N GLY A 153 -8.05 -9.55 6.39
CA GLY A 153 -9.32 -9.46 7.10
C GLY A 153 -10.36 -10.44 6.57
N CYS A 154 -10.39 -10.66 5.24
CA CYS A 154 -11.24 -11.68 4.62
C CYS A 154 -10.86 -13.09 5.10
N GLN A 155 -9.56 -13.42 5.13
CA GLN A 155 -9.06 -14.69 5.63
C GLN A 155 -9.44 -14.92 7.10
N ALA A 156 -9.32 -13.90 7.95
CA ALA A 156 -9.70 -13.99 9.37
C ALA A 156 -11.19 -14.32 9.55
N ILE A 157 -12.07 -13.72 8.74
CA ILE A 157 -13.50 -14.02 8.72
C ILE A 157 -13.74 -15.48 8.30
N LEU A 158 -13.13 -15.94 7.20
CA LEU A 158 -13.31 -17.31 6.72
C LEU A 158 -12.82 -18.36 7.73
N LYS A 159 -11.65 -18.13 8.34
CA LYS A 159 -11.09 -19.00 9.39
C LYS A 159 -12.00 -19.09 10.62
N ALA A 160 -12.62 -17.97 11.02
CA ALA A 160 -13.55 -17.95 12.15
C ALA A 160 -14.90 -18.65 11.82
N MET A 161 -15.37 -18.55 10.57
CA MET A 161 -16.61 -19.20 10.13
C MET A 161 -16.48 -20.71 9.97
N ALA A 162 -15.32 -21.19 9.52
CA ALA A 162 -15.13 -22.58 9.08
C ALA A 162 -15.60 -23.66 10.08
N PRO A 163 -15.40 -23.55 11.40
CA PRO A 163 -15.79 -24.60 12.34
C PRO A 163 -17.30 -24.87 12.44
N LYS A 164 -18.15 -23.86 12.16
CA LYS A 164 -19.62 -23.95 12.36
C LYS A 164 -20.42 -23.65 11.09
N TYR A 165 -19.89 -22.83 10.18
CA TYR A 165 -20.62 -22.30 9.01
C TYR A 165 -19.88 -22.56 7.70
N SER A 166 -19.25 -23.72 7.56
CA SER A 166 -18.56 -24.14 6.33
C SER A 166 -19.47 -24.07 5.10
N ASN A 167 -20.77 -24.36 5.27
CA ASN A 167 -21.78 -24.40 4.21
C ASN A 167 -22.41 -23.04 3.84
N VAL A 168 -22.18 -21.98 4.62
CA VAL A 168 -22.71 -20.64 4.30
C VAL A 168 -21.87 -20.04 3.18
N GLY A 169 -22.51 -19.58 2.10
CA GLY A 169 -21.81 -19.02 0.95
C GLY A 169 -21.00 -17.77 1.30
N THR A 170 -19.85 -17.56 0.68
CA THR A 170 -19.04 -16.34 0.88
C THR A 170 -18.56 -15.75 -0.43
N VAL A 171 -18.81 -14.46 -0.61
CA VAL A 171 -18.22 -13.66 -1.69
C VAL A 171 -17.51 -12.46 -1.08
N CYS A 172 -16.45 -11.97 -1.73
CA CYS A 172 -15.84 -10.70 -1.37
C CYS A 172 -16.11 -9.64 -2.43
N ILE A 173 -16.06 -8.36 -2.04
CA ILE A 173 -16.33 -7.23 -2.93
C ILE A 173 -15.36 -6.08 -2.68
N GLY A 174 -15.27 -5.13 -3.62
CA GLY A 174 -14.60 -3.85 -3.42
C GLY A 174 -13.21 -3.79 -4.01
N GLY A 175 -13.07 -3.02 -5.10
CA GLY A 175 -11.79 -2.75 -5.77
C GLY A 175 -11.16 -3.98 -6.45
N ILE A 176 -11.96 -5.02 -6.73
CA ILE A 176 -11.52 -6.25 -7.39
C ILE A 176 -11.70 -6.13 -8.91
N ASN A 177 -10.73 -6.63 -9.67
CA ASN A 177 -10.72 -6.65 -11.13
C ASN A 177 -9.82 -7.78 -11.66
N ALA A 178 -9.72 -7.92 -12.99
CA ALA A 178 -8.91 -8.95 -13.67
C ALA A 178 -7.44 -9.02 -13.20
N THR A 179 -6.86 -7.91 -12.76
CA THR A 179 -5.44 -7.82 -12.38
C THR A 179 -5.15 -8.28 -10.95
N ASN A 180 -6.17 -8.37 -10.08
CA ASN A 180 -5.96 -8.70 -8.67
C ASN A 180 -6.83 -9.85 -8.15
N LEU A 181 -7.86 -10.29 -8.89
CA LEU A 181 -8.85 -11.25 -8.37
C LEU A 181 -8.24 -12.59 -7.97
N GLN A 182 -7.31 -13.14 -8.75
CA GLN A 182 -6.71 -14.44 -8.41
C GLN A 182 -5.86 -14.34 -7.15
N ARG A 183 -5.20 -13.20 -6.93
CA ARG A 183 -4.49 -12.93 -5.67
C ARG A 183 -5.45 -12.84 -4.50
N VAL A 184 -6.60 -12.18 -4.68
CA VAL A 184 -7.63 -12.12 -3.63
C VAL A 184 -8.13 -13.52 -3.28
N LEU A 185 -8.51 -14.33 -4.27
CA LEU A 185 -8.92 -15.72 -4.02
C LEU A 185 -7.82 -16.52 -3.32
N TYR A 186 -6.57 -16.37 -3.78
CA TYR A 186 -5.44 -17.09 -3.23
C TYR A 186 -5.15 -16.70 -1.78
N GLN A 187 -4.91 -15.41 -1.49
CA GLN A 187 -4.48 -14.93 -0.17
C GLN A 187 -5.62 -14.86 0.85
N SER A 188 -6.88 -14.66 0.43
CA SER A 188 -8.01 -14.69 1.35
C SER A 188 -8.37 -16.12 1.79
N SER A 189 -7.94 -17.15 1.05
CA SER A 189 -8.29 -18.54 1.36
C SER A 189 -7.62 -19.06 2.63
N ASP A 190 -8.36 -19.88 3.38
CA ASP A 190 -7.86 -20.74 4.43
C ASP A 190 -7.96 -22.22 4.00
N ASN A 191 -7.25 -23.13 4.69
CA ASN A 191 -7.36 -24.57 4.41
C ASN A 191 -8.73 -25.14 4.78
N SER A 192 -9.44 -24.51 5.72
CA SER A 192 -10.74 -24.95 6.24
C SER A 192 -11.94 -24.33 5.52
N LYS A 193 -11.80 -23.12 4.95
CA LYS A 193 -12.84 -22.47 4.14
C LYS A 193 -12.22 -21.52 3.12
N ARG A 194 -12.82 -21.48 1.93
CA ARG A 194 -12.44 -20.59 0.83
C ARG A 194 -13.63 -19.67 0.48
N LEU A 195 -13.37 -18.67 -0.35
CA LEU A 195 -14.44 -17.91 -0.99
C LEU A 195 -15.15 -18.79 -2.01
N ASP A 196 -16.49 -18.73 -2.02
CA ASP A 196 -17.34 -19.37 -3.03
C ASP A 196 -17.42 -18.55 -4.32
N GLY A 197 -17.03 -17.27 -4.27
CA GLY A 197 -16.84 -16.44 -5.45
C GLY A 197 -16.48 -14.99 -5.17
N ILE A 198 -16.65 -14.15 -6.18
CA ILE A 198 -16.28 -12.73 -6.14
C ILE A 198 -17.42 -11.88 -6.69
N ALA A 199 -17.74 -10.79 -5.97
CA ALA A 199 -18.67 -9.77 -6.43
C ALA A 199 -17.94 -8.58 -7.08
N LEU A 200 -18.41 -8.21 -8.27
CA LEU A 200 -17.78 -7.23 -9.16
C LEU A 200 -18.82 -6.20 -9.64
N VAL A 201 -18.36 -4.96 -9.84
CA VAL A 201 -19.20 -3.84 -10.33
C VAL A 201 -18.62 -3.29 -11.63
N SER A 202 -17.70 -2.33 -11.52
CA SER A 202 -17.13 -1.58 -12.65
C SER A 202 -16.31 -2.44 -13.60
N ALA A 203 -15.75 -3.56 -13.12
CA ALA A 203 -15.00 -4.50 -13.95
C ALA A 203 -15.85 -5.16 -15.06
N ILE A 204 -17.18 -5.15 -14.91
CA ILE A 204 -18.12 -5.66 -15.91
C ILE A 204 -19.00 -4.53 -16.44
N ILE A 205 -19.68 -3.77 -15.57
CA ILE A 205 -20.63 -2.72 -15.99
C ILE A 205 -19.95 -1.61 -16.79
N GLY A 206 -18.72 -1.23 -16.41
CA GLY A 206 -17.95 -0.19 -17.08
C GLY A 206 -17.03 -0.71 -18.20
N ALA A 207 -17.14 -1.99 -18.56
CA ALA A 207 -16.30 -2.58 -19.61
C ALA A 207 -16.82 -2.19 -21.00
N LYS A 208 -15.89 -2.02 -21.95
CA LYS A 208 -16.24 -1.79 -23.37
C LYS A 208 -17.00 -2.98 -23.97
N ASP A 209 -16.65 -4.20 -23.54
CA ASP A 209 -17.31 -5.44 -23.90
C ASP A 209 -17.61 -6.21 -22.60
N PRO A 210 -18.84 -6.09 -22.06
CA PRO A 210 -19.22 -6.78 -20.82
C PRO A 210 -19.17 -8.30 -20.92
N LYS A 211 -19.40 -8.86 -22.11
CA LYS A 211 -19.39 -10.32 -22.34
C LYS A 211 -17.99 -10.87 -22.24
N GLU A 212 -17.03 -10.30 -22.98
CA GLU A 212 -15.64 -10.75 -22.92
C GLU A 212 -15.01 -10.43 -21.56
N ALA A 213 -15.38 -9.33 -20.90
CA ALA A 213 -14.97 -9.04 -19.54
C ALA A 213 -15.45 -10.12 -18.55
N ALA A 214 -16.74 -10.46 -18.56
CA ALA A 214 -17.29 -11.50 -17.70
C ALA A 214 -16.67 -12.88 -17.98
N LYS A 215 -16.48 -13.24 -19.24
CA LYS A 215 -15.84 -14.50 -19.66
C LYS A 215 -14.40 -14.62 -19.17
N ASN A 216 -13.60 -13.56 -19.30
CA ASN A 216 -12.25 -13.52 -18.77
C ASN A 216 -12.25 -13.64 -17.23
N LEU A 217 -13.13 -12.91 -16.54
CA LEU A 217 -13.24 -12.97 -15.08
C LEU A 217 -13.66 -14.38 -14.61
N LYS A 218 -14.62 -15.02 -15.29
CA LYS A 218 -15.03 -16.41 -15.00
C LYS A 218 -13.87 -17.39 -15.20
N HIS A 219 -13.09 -17.22 -16.26
CA HIS A 219 -11.88 -18.03 -16.47
C HIS A 219 -10.87 -17.86 -15.33
N LEU A 220 -10.58 -16.62 -14.91
CA LEU A 220 -9.66 -16.33 -13.82
C LEU A 220 -10.16 -16.85 -12.46
N VAL A 221 -11.47 -16.84 -12.21
CA VAL A 221 -12.07 -17.44 -11.00
C VAL A 221 -11.87 -18.96 -10.97
N ASN A 222 -11.97 -19.61 -12.13
CA ASN A 222 -11.92 -21.07 -12.25
C ASN A 222 -10.49 -21.63 -12.41
N THR A 223 -9.47 -20.78 -12.52
CA THR A 223 -8.08 -21.19 -12.74
C THR A 223 -7.18 -20.69 -11.62
N PRO A 224 -6.17 -21.49 -11.20
CA PRO A 224 -5.19 -21.02 -10.22
C PRO A 224 -4.34 -19.89 -10.83
N PRO A 225 -3.86 -18.93 -10.02
CA PRO A 225 -2.91 -17.94 -10.50
C PRO A 225 -1.58 -18.58 -10.91
N ALA A 226 -0.90 -17.99 -11.89
CA ALA A 226 0.39 -18.48 -12.37
C ALA A 226 1.48 -18.50 -11.27
N PHE A 227 1.42 -17.60 -10.28
CA PHE A 227 2.34 -17.57 -9.14
C PHE A 227 2.04 -18.60 -8.04
N ALA A 228 0.88 -19.27 -8.09
CA ALA A 228 0.62 -20.39 -7.21
C ALA A 228 1.42 -21.59 -7.71
N ALA A 229 2.33 -22.08 -6.87
CA ALA A 229 3.10 -23.27 -7.19
C ALA A 229 2.18 -24.49 -7.28
N VAL A 230 2.33 -25.27 -8.34
CA VAL A 230 1.71 -26.59 -8.46
C VAL A 230 2.77 -27.62 -8.10
N SER A 231 2.55 -28.38 -7.03
CA SER A 231 3.45 -29.46 -6.65
C SER A 231 3.39 -30.58 -7.72
N PRO A 232 4.55 -31.15 -8.12
CA PRO A 232 4.58 -32.30 -9.01
C PRO A 232 3.74 -33.46 -8.45
N SER A 233 3.12 -34.23 -9.34
CA SER A 233 2.37 -35.43 -8.96
C SER A 233 3.27 -36.41 -8.20
N GLY A 234 2.92 -36.72 -6.95
CA GLY A 234 3.67 -37.64 -6.10
C GLY A 234 4.64 -36.97 -5.11
N TYR A 235 4.80 -35.65 -5.12
CA TYR A 235 5.53 -34.95 -4.05
C TYR A 235 4.72 -34.92 -2.76
N SER A 236 5.21 -35.57 -1.70
CA SER A 236 4.52 -35.66 -0.41
C SER A 236 4.80 -34.50 0.55
N GLY A 237 5.62 -33.51 0.14
CA GLY A 237 6.14 -32.50 1.05
C GLY A 237 7.25 -33.06 1.94
N VAL A 238 8.28 -32.25 2.17
CA VAL A 238 9.34 -32.55 3.14
C VAL A 238 9.03 -31.84 4.44
N GLU A 239 8.74 -32.59 5.49
CA GLU A 239 8.26 -32.04 6.77
C GLU A 239 9.35 -31.94 7.85
N ASP A 240 10.44 -32.70 7.72
CA ASP A 240 11.53 -32.73 8.70
C ASP A 240 12.84 -32.14 8.18
N VAL A 241 13.76 -31.88 9.11
CA VAL A 241 15.07 -31.27 8.80
C VAL A 241 15.94 -32.21 7.96
N ALA A 242 15.87 -33.52 8.19
CA ALA A 242 16.71 -34.48 7.50
C ALA A 242 16.39 -34.51 5.99
N GLY A 243 15.11 -34.59 5.63
CA GLY A 243 14.68 -34.52 4.24
C GLY A 243 14.96 -33.15 3.62
N MET A 244 14.91 -32.05 4.40
CA MET A 244 15.25 -30.73 3.87
C MET A 244 16.72 -30.67 3.48
N LEU A 245 17.61 -31.17 4.34
CA LEU A 245 19.05 -31.26 4.07
C LEU A 245 19.34 -32.18 2.87
N GLU A 246 18.63 -33.30 2.74
CA GLU A 246 18.78 -34.19 1.57
C GLU A 246 18.36 -33.50 0.25
N ALA A 247 17.36 -32.61 0.30
CA ALA A 247 16.88 -31.89 -0.88
C ALA A 247 17.79 -30.71 -1.29
N VAL A 248 18.50 -30.07 -0.35
CA VAL A 248 19.31 -28.85 -0.57
C VAL A 248 20.30 -28.98 -1.73
N PRO A 249 21.13 -30.05 -1.82
CA PRO A 249 22.07 -30.20 -2.92
C PRO A 249 21.42 -30.18 -4.31
N SER A 250 20.23 -30.80 -4.45
CA SER A 250 19.52 -30.86 -5.73
C SER A 250 19.08 -29.48 -6.23
N VAL A 251 18.73 -28.57 -5.31
CA VAL A 251 18.36 -27.19 -5.63
C VAL A 251 19.57 -26.43 -6.16
N ILE A 252 20.71 -26.53 -5.47
CA ILE A 252 21.96 -25.86 -5.87
C ILE A 252 22.46 -26.40 -7.21
N THR A 253 22.41 -27.72 -7.43
CA THR A 253 22.72 -28.33 -8.73
C THR A 253 21.81 -27.79 -9.83
N SER A 254 20.50 -27.68 -9.57
CA SER A 254 19.55 -27.13 -10.53
C SER A 254 19.88 -25.68 -10.92
N VAL A 255 20.30 -24.83 -9.97
CA VAL A 255 20.77 -23.47 -10.27
C VAL A 255 22.01 -23.52 -11.17
N ASN A 256 22.98 -24.36 -10.85
CA ASN A 256 24.21 -24.50 -11.63
C ASN A 256 23.97 -24.97 -13.08
N GLU A 257 23.03 -25.91 -13.27
CA GLU A 257 22.72 -26.47 -14.60
C GLU A 257 21.86 -25.54 -15.47
N THR A 258 20.94 -24.79 -14.85
CA THR A 258 19.95 -24.00 -15.59
C THR A 258 20.32 -22.53 -15.76
N ASN A 259 21.29 -22.04 -14.98
CA ASN A 259 21.74 -20.64 -14.99
C ASN A 259 20.57 -19.63 -14.97
N PRO A 260 19.70 -19.68 -13.95
CA PRO A 260 18.45 -18.91 -13.94
C PRO A 260 18.70 -17.40 -13.94
N LEU A 261 17.81 -16.64 -14.60
CA LEU A 261 17.87 -15.18 -14.57
C LEU A 261 17.57 -14.65 -13.16
N CYS A 262 18.50 -13.86 -12.64
CA CYS A 262 18.39 -13.13 -11.38
C CYS A 262 18.15 -11.64 -11.68
N HIS A 263 16.88 -11.25 -11.83
CA HIS A 263 16.50 -9.85 -12.05
C HIS A 263 16.47 -9.09 -10.74
N ASN A 264 17.43 -8.21 -10.51
CA ASN A 264 17.57 -7.45 -9.28
C ASN A 264 17.20 -5.99 -9.52
N MET A 265 16.00 -5.59 -9.08
CA MET A 265 15.61 -4.19 -8.96
C MET A 265 16.08 -3.68 -7.59
N THR A 266 17.33 -3.23 -7.55
CA THR A 266 18.02 -2.87 -6.30
C THR A 266 18.75 -1.54 -6.37
N ASN A 267 19.16 -1.07 -5.20
CA ASN A 267 19.85 0.20 -5.00
C ASN A 267 21.30 0.15 -5.51
N LEU A 268 21.83 1.31 -5.91
CA LEU A 268 23.16 1.45 -6.51
C LEU A 268 24.31 0.94 -5.62
N VAL A 269 24.12 0.94 -4.29
CA VAL A 269 25.17 0.54 -3.34
C VAL A 269 25.49 -0.95 -3.46
N VAL A 270 24.50 -1.78 -3.80
CA VAL A 270 24.64 -3.25 -3.76
C VAL A 270 24.61 -3.91 -5.15
N GLN A 271 24.38 -3.17 -6.24
CA GLN A 271 24.23 -3.76 -7.59
C GLN A 271 25.43 -4.60 -8.02
N ASN A 272 26.65 -4.06 -7.89
CA ASN A 272 27.87 -4.80 -8.26
C ASN A 272 28.03 -6.07 -7.42
N PHE A 273 27.72 -5.97 -6.11
CA PHE A 273 27.84 -7.11 -5.21
C PHE A 273 26.79 -8.18 -5.51
N ALA A 274 25.54 -7.79 -5.75
CA ALA A 274 24.46 -8.68 -6.16
C ALA A 274 24.78 -9.38 -7.50
N ALA A 275 25.33 -8.67 -8.48
CA ALA A 275 25.76 -9.25 -9.74
C ALA A 275 26.85 -10.31 -9.54
N SER A 276 27.86 -10.00 -8.71
CA SER A 276 28.97 -10.91 -8.43
C SER A 276 28.50 -12.15 -7.67
N VAL A 277 27.61 -11.99 -6.68
CA VAL A 277 27.02 -13.10 -5.93
C VAL A 277 26.16 -13.99 -6.83
N ALA A 278 25.32 -13.40 -7.70
CA ALA A 278 24.51 -14.15 -8.65
C ALA A 278 25.39 -15.04 -9.56
N LEU A 279 26.50 -14.51 -10.07
CA LEU A 279 27.44 -15.29 -10.87
C LEU A 279 28.11 -16.41 -10.07
N ALA A 280 28.57 -16.12 -8.85
CA ALA A 280 29.25 -17.09 -8.00
C ALA A 280 28.37 -18.29 -7.64
N ILE A 281 27.06 -18.08 -7.44
CA ILE A 281 26.10 -19.16 -7.16
C ILE A 281 25.56 -19.85 -8.43
N GLY A 282 26.00 -19.43 -9.62
CA GLY A 282 25.62 -20.04 -10.89
C GLY A 282 24.38 -19.44 -11.56
N GLY A 283 23.87 -18.29 -11.10
CA GLY A 283 22.79 -17.55 -11.75
C GLY A 283 23.28 -16.54 -12.82
N SER A 284 22.33 -15.93 -13.52
CA SER A 284 22.58 -14.92 -14.56
C SER A 284 22.02 -13.55 -14.14
N PRO A 285 22.86 -12.57 -13.75
CA PRO A 285 22.37 -11.31 -13.22
C PRO A 285 21.84 -10.35 -14.29
N ILE A 286 20.75 -9.66 -13.97
CA ILE A 286 20.36 -8.41 -14.64
C ILE A 286 19.91 -7.37 -13.61
N MET A 287 20.40 -6.14 -13.76
CA MET A 287 20.21 -5.03 -12.80
C MET A 287 19.27 -3.93 -13.34
N SER A 288 18.32 -4.29 -14.20
CA SER A 288 17.38 -3.32 -14.80
C SER A 288 16.34 -2.85 -13.77
N ASN A 289 16.33 -1.56 -13.46
CA ASN A 289 15.31 -0.91 -12.63
C ASN A 289 14.14 -0.33 -13.45
N HIS A 290 14.11 -0.58 -14.77
CA HIS A 290 13.08 -0.07 -15.67
C HIS A 290 11.91 -1.06 -15.74
N GLY A 291 10.76 -0.66 -15.21
CA GLY A 291 9.60 -1.55 -15.09
C GLY A 291 8.99 -1.98 -16.43
N ASP A 292 9.19 -1.17 -17.48
CA ASP A 292 8.61 -1.42 -18.80
C ASP A 292 9.33 -2.58 -19.54
N GLU A 293 10.58 -2.89 -19.19
CA GLU A 293 11.32 -4.08 -19.68
C GLU A 293 10.91 -5.38 -18.97
N ALA A 294 10.26 -5.30 -17.82
CA ALA A 294 10.06 -6.44 -16.94
C ALA A 294 9.18 -7.54 -17.55
N ALA A 295 8.28 -7.19 -18.47
CA ALA A 295 7.46 -8.18 -19.20
C ALA A 295 8.30 -9.09 -20.11
N ASP A 296 9.37 -8.57 -20.70
CA ASP A 296 10.26 -9.36 -21.54
C ASP A 296 11.23 -10.18 -20.69
N LEU A 297 11.74 -9.60 -19.61
CA LEU A 297 12.60 -10.30 -18.65
C LEU A 297 11.88 -11.46 -17.97
N ALA A 298 10.62 -11.28 -17.57
CA ALA A 298 9.83 -12.34 -16.94
C ALA A 298 9.63 -13.57 -17.84
N LYS A 299 9.61 -13.40 -19.18
CA LYS A 299 9.47 -14.50 -20.14
C LYS A 299 10.74 -15.34 -20.29
N LEU A 300 11.91 -14.79 -19.95
CA LEU A 300 13.19 -15.50 -20.04
C LEU A 300 13.33 -16.61 -18.99
N GLY A 301 12.42 -16.66 -18.01
CA GLY A 301 12.49 -17.61 -16.90
C GLY A 301 13.51 -17.15 -15.86
N GLY A 302 13.08 -17.05 -14.61
CA GLY A 302 13.93 -16.53 -13.54
C GLY A 302 13.11 -16.05 -12.36
N ALA A 303 13.73 -15.24 -11.51
CA ALA A 303 13.11 -14.60 -10.36
C ALA A 303 13.46 -13.11 -10.27
N LEU A 304 12.56 -12.36 -9.65
CA LEU A 304 12.67 -10.92 -9.42
C LEU A 304 13.00 -10.64 -7.96
N VAL A 305 13.97 -9.78 -7.69
CA VAL A 305 14.21 -9.17 -6.39
C VAL A 305 13.79 -7.71 -6.45
N ILE A 306 12.83 -7.31 -5.61
CA ILE A 306 12.45 -5.92 -5.38
C ILE A 306 13.06 -5.49 -4.04
N ASN A 307 14.04 -4.60 -4.10
CA ASN A 307 14.73 -4.06 -2.92
C ASN A 307 14.35 -2.59 -2.71
N MET A 308 13.89 -2.25 -1.50
CA MET A 308 13.44 -0.91 -1.15
C MET A 308 14.58 0.03 -0.69
N GLY A 309 15.85 -0.30 -0.93
CA GLY A 309 17.00 0.46 -0.45
C GLY A 309 16.98 1.94 -0.85
N THR A 310 16.44 2.27 -2.02
CA THR A 310 16.23 3.64 -2.49
C THR A 310 14.80 3.81 -3.00
N VAL A 311 13.92 4.39 -2.19
CA VAL A 311 12.51 4.58 -2.54
C VAL A 311 12.33 5.92 -3.26
N THR A 312 11.91 5.85 -4.53
CA THR A 312 11.40 6.99 -5.30
C THR A 312 9.99 6.67 -5.82
N GLN A 313 9.20 7.68 -6.19
CA GLN A 313 7.87 7.44 -6.77
C GLN A 313 7.94 6.68 -8.10
N GLU A 314 8.91 7.04 -8.95
CA GLU A 314 9.17 6.34 -10.20
C GLU A 314 9.63 4.89 -9.97
N GLY A 315 10.53 4.67 -9.01
CA GLY A 315 10.99 3.34 -8.63
C GLY A 315 9.83 2.48 -8.12
N LEU A 316 8.92 3.04 -7.32
CA LEU A 316 7.72 2.34 -6.87
C LEU A 316 6.79 1.96 -8.03
N ARG A 317 6.59 2.85 -9.01
CA ARG A 317 5.85 2.53 -10.25
C ARG A 317 6.52 1.36 -10.99
N ASN A 318 7.84 1.41 -11.17
CA ASN A 318 8.59 0.39 -11.89
C ASN A 318 8.54 -0.97 -11.17
N HIS A 319 8.66 -0.98 -9.83
CA HIS A 319 8.49 -2.19 -9.02
C HIS A 319 7.10 -2.81 -9.20
N LEU A 320 6.04 -2.00 -9.22
CA LEU A 320 4.68 -2.51 -9.42
C LEU A 320 4.47 -3.10 -10.83
N LEU A 321 5.10 -2.52 -11.86
CA LEU A 321 5.07 -3.08 -13.21
C LEU A 321 5.79 -4.43 -13.27
N ALA A 322 6.99 -4.50 -12.70
CA ALA A 322 7.76 -5.74 -12.66
C ALA A 322 7.07 -6.84 -11.83
N LEU A 323 6.53 -6.49 -10.67
CA LEU A 323 5.75 -7.39 -9.82
C LEU A 323 4.59 -8.04 -10.60
N ARG A 324 3.83 -7.23 -11.35
CA ARG A 324 2.71 -7.73 -12.18
C ARG A 324 3.21 -8.62 -13.30
N ALA A 325 4.30 -8.25 -13.98
CA ALA A 325 4.89 -9.04 -15.05
C ALA A 325 5.30 -10.43 -14.55
N TYR A 326 6.07 -10.51 -13.47
CA TYR A 326 6.52 -11.77 -12.89
C TYR A 326 5.37 -12.62 -12.34
N ASN A 327 4.42 -12.01 -11.61
CA ASN A 327 3.22 -12.70 -11.15
C ASN A 327 2.41 -13.32 -12.29
N SER A 328 2.29 -12.63 -13.44
CA SER A 328 1.55 -13.15 -14.60
C SER A 328 2.25 -14.32 -15.30
N GLN A 329 3.58 -14.37 -15.26
CA GLN A 329 4.39 -15.46 -15.82
C GLN A 329 4.65 -16.59 -14.82
N GLY A 330 4.21 -16.44 -13.56
CA GLY A 330 4.53 -17.37 -12.47
C GLY A 330 5.99 -17.35 -12.03
N GLY A 331 6.75 -16.30 -12.38
CA GLY A 331 8.11 -16.08 -11.92
C GLY A 331 8.14 -15.64 -10.45
N PRO A 332 8.99 -16.24 -9.60
CA PRO A 332 9.03 -15.89 -8.18
C PRO A 332 9.47 -14.45 -7.94
N VAL A 333 8.89 -13.81 -6.93
CA VAL A 333 9.26 -12.44 -6.51
C VAL A 333 9.67 -12.39 -5.05
N VAL A 334 10.87 -11.88 -4.79
CA VAL A 334 11.42 -11.60 -3.46
C VAL A 334 11.26 -10.13 -3.13
N LEU A 335 10.66 -9.82 -1.97
CA LEU A 335 10.62 -8.48 -1.39
C LEU A 335 11.67 -8.35 -0.30
N ASP A 336 12.56 -7.38 -0.47
CA ASP A 336 13.51 -6.92 0.54
C ASP A 336 13.15 -5.48 0.95
N PRO A 337 12.33 -5.29 2.00
CA PRO A 337 11.78 -4.00 2.38
C PRO A 337 12.77 -3.21 3.24
N VAL A 338 14.00 -3.07 2.74
CA VAL A 338 15.12 -2.41 3.41
C VAL A 338 14.69 -1.09 4.06
N GLY A 339 14.92 -0.99 5.37
CA GLY A 339 14.60 0.19 6.17
C GLY A 339 13.12 0.57 6.19
N ALA A 340 12.20 -0.36 5.90
CA ALA A 340 10.76 -0.06 5.89
C ALA A 340 10.25 0.54 7.21
N ALA A 341 10.87 0.19 8.33
CA ALA A 341 10.54 0.74 9.65
C ALA A 341 11.10 2.15 9.91
N ALA A 342 12.00 2.66 9.05
CA ALA A 342 12.76 3.87 9.33
C ALA A 342 12.01 5.19 9.08
N THR A 343 11.20 5.27 8.02
CA THR A 343 10.50 6.52 7.63
C THR A 343 9.08 6.27 7.15
N THR A 344 8.19 7.26 7.31
CA THR A 344 6.80 7.19 6.83
C THR A 344 6.71 6.93 5.33
N VAL A 345 7.65 7.47 4.53
CA VAL A 345 7.73 7.23 3.09
C VAL A 345 7.99 5.75 2.79
N ARG A 346 8.94 5.12 3.50
CA ARG A 346 9.23 3.69 3.32
C ARG A 346 8.08 2.81 3.82
N LYS A 347 7.44 3.16 4.94
CA LYS A 347 6.23 2.48 5.44
C LYS A 347 5.10 2.51 4.39
N SER A 348 4.86 3.67 3.78
CA SER A 348 3.84 3.84 2.73
C SER A 348 4.19 3.05 1.46
N ALA A 349 5.46 3.07 1.05
CA ALA A 349 5.93 2.30 -0.11
C ALA A 349 5.78 0.79 0.10
N LEU A 350 6.11 0.28 1.30
CA LEU A 350 5.92 -1.14 1.64
C LEU A 350 4.44 -1.53 1.54
N LYS A 351 3.55 -0.72 2.15
CA LYS A 351 2.11 -0.93 2.07
C LYS A 351 1.62 -0.95 0.61
N THR A 352 2.16 -0.06 -0.22
CA THR A 352 1.80 0.03 -1.65
C THR A 352 2.26 -1.21 -2.41
N LEU A 353 3.49 -1.69 -2.19
CA LEU A 353 4.02 -2.90 -2.82
C LEU A 353 3.24 -4.15 -2.41
N MET A 354 3.02 -4.36 -1.11
CA MET A 354 2.25 -5.50 -0.60
C MET A 354 0.79 -5.48 -1.08
N ALA A 355 0.21 -4.29 -1.29
CA ALA A 355 -1.11 -4.16 -1.91
C ALA A 355 -1.08 -4.36 -3.44
N GLY A 356 0.08 -4.27 -4.09
CA GLY A 356 0.23 -4.23 -5.54
C GLY A 356 0.31 -5.58 -6.25
N GLY A 357 0.66 -6.65 -5.54
CA GLY A 357 0.83 -7.99 -6.11
C GLY A 357 1.18 -9.05 -5.06
N TYR A 358 1.69 -10.19 -5.51
CA TYR A 358 2.08 -11.33 -4.68
C TYR A 358 3.61 -11.48 -4.63
N PHE A 359 4.13 -11.70 -3.43
CA PHE A 359 5.54 -11.98 -3.18
C PHE A 359 5.68 -13.41 -2.67
N ASP A 360 6.58 -14.17 -3.28
CA ASP A 360 6.93 -15.54 -2.89
C ASP A 360 7.75 -15.57 -1.61
N LEU A 361 8.58 -14.55 -1.40
CA LEU A 361 9.39 -14.37 -0.20
C LEU A 361 9.36 -12.91 0.25
N ILE A 362 9.10 -12.69 1.53
CA ILE A 362 9.39 -11.41 2.21
C ILE A 362 10.55 -11.66 3.16
N LYS A 363 11.66 -10.95 2.94
CA LYS A 363 12.88 -11.10 3.73
C LYS A 363 13.27 -9.77 4.36
N GLY A 364 13.64 -9.76 5.63
CA GLY A 364 14.17 -8.58 6.29
C GLY A 364 14.69 -8.87 7.69
N ASN A 365 15.22 -7.85 8.37
CA ASN A 365 15.52 -7.94 9.80
C ASN A 365 14.23 -7.88 10.66
N GLU A 366 14.35 -8.03 11.99
CA GLU A 366 13.20 -8.00 12.90
C GLU A 366 12.33 -6.75 12.74
N GLY A 367 12.93 -5.57 12.60
CA GLY A 367 12.22 -4.29 12.46
C GLY A 367 11.38 -4.23 11.18
N GLU A 368 11.96 -4.67 10.07
CA GLU A 368 11.33 -4.73 8.74
C GLU A 368 10.18 -5.74 8.71
N ILE A 369 10.37 -6.94 9.26
CA ILE A 369 9.31 -7.96 9.34
C ILE A 369 8.17 -7.52 10.25
N ARG A 370 8.46 -6.88 11.39
CA ARG A 370 7.42 -6.28 12.25
C ARG A 370 6.63 -5.20 11.52
N GLN A 371 7.29 -4.41 10.69
CA GLN A 371 6.65 -3.39 9.87
C GLN A 371 5.77 -3.99 8.77
N ALA A 372 6.21 -5.05 8.10
CA ALA A 372 5.41 -5.82 7.13
C ALA A 372 4.20 -6.51 7.79
N TYR A 373 4.36 -6.96 9.04
CA TYR A 373 3.26 -7.52 9.84
C TYR A 373 2.23 -6.45 10.26
N GLY A 374 2.62 -5.18 10.33
CA GLY A 374 1.75 -4.08 10.78
C GLY A 374 1.79 -3.80 12.28
N LYS A 375 2.79 -4.32 13.01
CA LYS A 375 3.05 -4.02 14.44
C LYS A 375 4.24 -3.05 14.62
N GLY A 376 4.39 -2.12 13.68
CA GLY A 376 5.56 -1.26 13.53
C GLY A 376 5.49 0.08 14.28
N ASP A 377 5.34 0.04 15.62
CA ASP A 377 5.50 1.23 16.48
C ASP A 377 6.97 1.49 16.86
N VAL A 378 7.90 0.64 16.42
CA VAL A 378 9.33 0.77 16.66
C VAL A 378 9.98 1.54 15.52
N GLN A 379 10.64 2.64 15.83
CA GLN A 379 11.41 3.43 14.87
C GLN A 379 12.84 2.87 14.77
N GLN A 380 13.20 2.31 13.61
CA GLN A 380 14.56 1.85 13.34
C GLN A 380 15.45 3.04 12.95
N ARG A 381 16.70 3.07 13.42
CA ARG A 381 17.72 4.03 12.96
C ARG A 381 18.39 3.45 11.71
N GLY A 382 18.05 3.97 10.53
CA GLY A 382 18.67 3.54 9.28
C GLY A 382 18.29 2.10 8.87
N VAL A 383 19.24 1.40 8.24
CA VAL A 383 19.11 0.00 7.77
C VAL A 383 19.84 -1.00 8.67
N ASP A 384 20.49 -0.50 9.74
CA ASP A 384 21.26 -1.33 10.65
C ASP A 384 20.34 -2.19 11.51
N SER A 385 20.74 -3.45 11.72
CA SER A 385 20.03 -4.35 12.63
C SER A 385 20.31 -3.92 14.07
N GLY A 386 19.30 -3.39 14.76
CA GLY A 386 19.38 -3.12 16.20
C GLY A 386 19.39 -4.40 17.03
N ALA A 387 19.59 -4.27 18.35
CA ALA A 387 19.41 -5.40 19.27
C ALA A 387 17.98 -5.96 19.15
N SER A 388 17.88 -7.30 19.10
CA SER A 388 16.59 -7.99 18.99
C SER A 388 15.72 -7.69 20.22
N MET A 389 14.45 -7.38 20.00
CA MET A 389 13.50 -7.06 21.08
C MET A 389 12.63 -8.26 21.47
N LEU A 390 12.66 -9.31 20.66
CA LEU A 390 11.86 -10.51 20.81
C LEU A 390 12.74 -11.71 21.13
N ASP A 391 12.24 -12.62 21.95
CA ASP A 391 12.87 -13.93 22.14
C ASP A 391 12.73 -14.81 20.88
N GLY A 392 13.43 -15.94 20.87
CA GLY A 392 13.43 -16.85 19.72
C GLY A 392 12.05 -17.41 19.37
N GLN A 393 11.22 -17.69 20.36
CA GLN A 393 9.85 -18.21 20.15
C GLN A 393 8.95 -17.14 19.52
N SER A 394 9.02 -15.90 20.00
CA SER A 394 8.25 -14.77 19.50
C SER A 394 8.64 -14.39 18.07
N ARG A 395 9.94 -14.47 17.72
CA ARG A 395 10.41 -14.27 16.35
C ARG A 395 9.88 -15.35 15.41
N ALA A 396 9.96 -16.61 15.84
CA ALA A 396 9.47 -17.74 15.06
C ALA A 396 7.94 -17.70 14.85
N ALA A 397 7.18 -17.29 15.89
CA ALA A 397 5.74 -17.05 15.77
C ALA A 397 5.43 -15.92 14.79
N LEU A 398 6.18 -14.81 14.85
CA LEU A 398 5.97 -13.66 13.97
C LEU A 398 6.18 -14.01 12.48
N VAL A 399 7.26 -14.73 12.15
CA VAL A 399 7.50 -15.13 10.75
C VAL A 399 6.44 -16.12 10.25
N ARG A 400 6.03 -17.07 11.11
CA ARG A 400 4.97 -18.04 10.80
C ARG A 400 3.64 -17.34 10.54
N ASP A 401 3.23 -16.47 11.44
CA ASP A 401 1.93 -15.80 11.35
C ASP A 401 1.88 -14.87 10.13
N LEU A 402 2.99 -14.20 9.80
CA LEU A 402 3.08 -13.40 8.57
C LEU A 402 3.01 -14.29 7.32
N ALA A 403 3.74 -15.41 7.30
CA ALA A 403 3.77 -16.35 6.18
C ALA A 403 2.41 -17.01 5.95
N GLU A 404 1.71 -17.40 7.02
CA GLU A 404 0.33 -17.93 6.97
C GLU A 404 -0.64 -16.89 6.40
N ARG A 405 -0.54 -15.64 6.88
CA ARG A 405 -1.40 -14.52 6.44
C ARG A 405 -1.22 -14.18 4.96
N GLU A 406 0.03 -14.06 4.52
CA GLU A 406 0.35 -13.65 3.15
C GLU A 406 0.37 -14.85 2.17
N ARG A 407 0.32 -16.08 2.69
CA ARG A 407 0.47 -17.35 1.96
C ARG A 407 1.76 -17.38 1.13
N ASN A 408 2.87 -17.04 1.76
CA ASN A 408 4.20 -16.97 1.16
C ASN A 408 5.29 -17.44 2.13
N ILE A 409 6.56 -17.30 1.74
CA ILE A 409 7.70 -17.51 2.64
C ILE A 409 8.04 -16.18 3.33
N VAL A 410 8.37 -16.24 4.61
CA VAL A 410 8.89 -15.11 5.38
C VAL A 410 10.21 -15.51 6.00
N LEU A 411 11.23 -14.68 5.79
CA LEU A 411 12.57 -14.84 6.36
C LEU A 411 12.90 -13.61 7.23
N MET A 412 13.14 -13.86 8.51
CA MET A 412 13.70 -12.88 9.44
C MET A 412 15.18 -13.18 9.67
N THR A 413 16.06 -12.28 9.23
CA THR A 413 17.50 -12.42 9.43
C THR A 413 17.96 -11.86 10.77
N GLY A 414 18.98 -12.44 11.37
CA GLY A 414 19.59 -12.01 12.63
C GLY A 414 20.83 -12.83 13.01
N SER A 415 21.07 -12.98 14.31
CA SER A 415 22.06 -13.96 14.82
C SER A 415 21.57 -15.41 14.71
N THR A 416 20.26 -15.56 14.52
CA THR A 416 19.58 -16.80 14.22
C THR A 416 18.48 -16.40 13.26
N ASP A 417 18.53 -16.98 12.08
CA ASP A 417 17.60 -16.73 11.02
C ASP A 417 16.35 -17.60 11.22
N TYR A 418 15.18 -17.01 11.06
CA TYR A 418 13.90 -17.71 11.13
C TYR A 418 13.20 -17.63 9.79
N VAL A 419 12.90 -18.79 9.19
CA VAL A 419 12.19 -18.88 7.92
C VAL A 419 10.94 -19.75 8.05
N SER A 420 9.82 -19.32 7.49
CA SER A 420 8.56 -20.06 7.56
C SER A 420 7.72 -19.93 6.30
N ASP A 421 6.95 -20.97 5.98
CA ASP A 421 5.89 -20.99 4.97
C ASP A 421 4.47 -20.89 5.58
N GLY A 422 4.38 -20.58 6.88
CA GLY A 422 3.15 -20.52 7.65
C GLY A 422 2.73 -21.84 8.29
N ARG A 423 3.38 -22.96 7.93
CA ARG A 423 3.18 -24.29 8.54
C ARG A 423 4.45 -24.81 9.20
N ARG A 424 5.54 -24.84 8.43
CA ARG A 424 6.87 -25.22 8.85
C ARG A 424 7.63 -23.95 9.23
N THR A 425 8.36 -24.00 10.34
CA THR A 425 9.20 -22.88 10.79
C THR A 425 10.56 -23.42 11.17
N ILE A 426 11.58 -22.90 10.52
CA ILE A 426 12.97 -23.35 10.60
C ILE A 426 13.81 -22.25 11.24
N ALA A 427 14.69 -22.64 12.15
CA ALA A 427 15.73 -21.79 12.71
C ALA A 427 17.09 -22.23 12.16
N ILE A 428 17.88 -21.29 11.64
CA ILE A 428 19.23 -21.50 11.11
C ILE A 428 20.20 -20.62 11.89
N LYS A 429 21.30 -21.19 12.37
CA LYS A 429 22.32 -20.49 13.21
C LYS A 429 23.70 -20.41 12.55
N ASN A 430 23.77 -20.73 11.26
CA ASN A 430 25.00 -20.58 10.49
C ASN A 430 25.34 -19.10 10.28
N GLY A 431 26.55 -18.86 9.77
CA GLY A 431 27.00 -17.53 9.34
C GLY A 431 28.10 -16.95 10.23
N HIS A 432 28.40 -15.65 10.03
CA HIS A 432 29.50 -14.98 10.71
C HIS A 432 29.22 -13.50 10.96
N GLU A 433 29.77 -12.94 12.05
CA GLU A 433 29.59 -11.52 12.43
C GLU A 433 30.04 -10.51 11.34
N TYR A 434 30.93 -10.93 10.44
CA TYR A 434 31.35 -10.10 9.31
C TYR A 434 30.22 -9.79 8.33
N LEU A 435 29.18 -10.63 8.25
CA LEU A 435 27.98 -10.32 7.46
C LEU A 435 27.30 -9.03 7.95
N GLY A 436 27.32 -8.75 9.25
CA GLY A 436 26.81 -7.50 9.82
C GLY A 436 27.74 -6.30 9.67
N ARG A 437 28.96 -6.49 9.13
CA ARG A 437 30.00 -5.45 9.00
C ARG A 437 30.33 -5.10 7.55
N ILE A 438 29.60 -5.68 6.60
CA ILE A 438 29.69 -5.37 5.16
C ILE A 438 28.36 -4.82 4.66
N THR A 439 28.42 -3.90 3.72
CA THR A 439 27.21 -3.34 3.12
C THR A 439 26.55 -4.35 2.18
N GLY A 440 25.23 -4.51 2.31
CA GLY A 440 24.44 -5.26 1.33
C GLY A 440 24.43 -6.77 1.50
N SER A 441 25.02 -7.34 2.57
CA SER A 441 24.94 -8.78 2.88
C SER A 441 23.50 -9.29 2.88
N GLY A 442 22.61 -8.59 3.57
CA GLY A 442 21.18 -8.88 3.57
C GLY A 442 20.56 -8.80 2.18
N CYS A 443 20.95 -7.82 1.36
CA CYS A 443 20.40 -7.64 0.02
C CYS A 443 20.81 -8.76 -0.93
N VAL A 444 22.09 -9.15 -0.93
CA VAL A 444 22.60 -10.21 -1.81
C VAL A 444 22.14 -11.60 -1.38
N LEU A 445 21.81 -11.81 -0.11
CA LEU A 445 21.09 -13.03 0.31
C LEU A 445 19.71 -13.13 -0.38
N GLY A 446 19.04 -12.00 -0.62
CA GLY A 446 17.82 -11.97 -1.44
C GLY A 446 18.07 -12.42 -2.89
N THR A 447 19.21 -12.03 -3.48
CA THR A 447 19.66 -12.52 -4.79
C THR A 447 19.94 -14.02 -4.78
N THR A 448 20.58 -14.53 -3.72
CA THR A 448 20.86 -15.95 -3.59
C THR A 448 19.58 -16.78 -3.53
N ILE A 449 18.63 -16.38 -2.67
CA ILE A 449 17.38 -17.11 -2.53
C ILE A 449 16.50 -17.00 -3.78
N SER A 450 16.53 -15.88 -4.50
CA SER A 450 15.74 -15.74 -5.73
C SER A 450 16.19 -16.72 -6.82
N ALA A 451 17.50 -16.99 -6.94
CA ALA A 451 18.02 -18.02 -7.84
C ALA A 451 17.49 -19.42 -7.49
N MET A 452 17.47 -19.76 -6.21
CA MET A 452 16.92 -21.05 -5.73
C MET A 452 15.42 -21.15 -5.99
N LEU A 453 14.66 -20.08 -5.73
CA LEU A 453 13.23 -20.02 -5.99
C LEU A 453 12.91 -20.20 -7.48
N ALA A 454 13.75 -19.67 -8.38
CA ALA A 454 13.54 -19.75 -9.82
C ALA A 454 13.48 -21.20 -10.31
N VAL A 455 14.30 -22.08 -9.73
CA VAL A 455 14.44 -23.50 -10.13
C VAL A 455 13.62 -24.46 -9.27
N HIS A 456 13.29 -24.09 -8.03
CA HIS A 456 12.60 -24.97 -7.08
C HIS A 456 11.28 -24.35 -6.59
N ARG A 457 10.36 -24.13 -7.54
CA ARG A 457 9.08 -23.42 -7.30
C ARG A 457 8.06 -24.19 -6.47
N HIS A 458 8.15 -25.52 -6.46
CA HIS A 458 7.15 -26.39 -5.84
C HIS A 458 7.24 -26.47 -4.32
N ASP A 459 8.44 -26.27 -3.75
CA ASP A 459 8.64 -26.13 -2.30
C ASP A 459 9.54 -24.91 -2.01
N LYS A 460 8.90 -23.74 -1.97
CA LYS A 460 9.58 -22.45 -1.80
C LYS A 460 10.37 -22.36 -0.47
N LEU A 461 10.01 -23.15 0.54
CA LEU A 461 10.74 -23.19 1.81
C LEU A 461 12.09 -23.87 1.64
N ILE A 462 12.14 -25.02 0.96
CA ILE A 462 13.40 -25.72 0.67
C ILE A 462 14.32 -24.82 -0.16
N ALA A 463 13.76 -24.11 -1.16
CA ALA A 463 14.51 -23.15 -1.94
C ALA A 463 15.16 -22.06 -1.06
N ALA A 464 14.41 -21.51 -0.11
CA ALA A 464 14.91 -20.51 0.84
C ALA A 464 15.99 -21.09 1.78
N VAL A 465 15.78 -22.30 2.30
CA VAL A 465 16.76 -23.00 3.15
C VAL A 465 18.06 -23.30 2.39
N ALA A 466 17.97 -23.77 1.14
CA ALA A 466 19.15 -24.00 0.30
C ALA A 466 19.96 -22.72 0.08
N GLY A 467 19.28 -21.60 -0.20
CA GLY A 467 19.93 -20.29 -0.36
C GLY A 467 20.59 -19.78 0.93
N LEU A 468 19.94 -19.97 2.08
CA LEU A 468 20.48 -19.61 3.40
C LEU A 468 21.73 -20.43 3.73
N LEU A 469 21.64 -21.77 3.67
CA LEU A 469 22.75 -22.66 4.01
C LEU A 469 23.96 -22.42 3.10
N LEU A 470 23.76 -22.28 1.78
CA LEU A 470 24.84 -21.94 0.85
C LEU A 470 25.53 -20.64 1.26
N PHE A 471 24.75 -19.60 1.56
CA PHE A 471 25.28 -18.27 1.84
C PHE A 471 25.99 -18.17 3.19
N GLU A 472 25.38 -18.74 4.24
CA GLU A 472 25.88 -18.65 5.60
C GLU A 472 27.07 -19.58 5.85
N ILE A 473 27.07 -20.79 5.29
CA ILE A 473 28.23 -21.69 5.39
C ILE A 473 29.40 -21.15 4.57
N ALA A 474 29.16 -20.54 3.40
CA ALA A 474 30.21 -19.82 2.66
C ALA A 474 30.81 -18.67 3.50
N ALA A 475 29.98 -17.95 4.25
CA ALA A 475 30.44 -16.90 5.16
C ALA A 475 31.32 -17.44 6.31
N GLU A 476 30.99 -18.61 6.86
CA GLU A 476 31.84 -19.27 7.86
C GLU A 476 33.21 -19.67 7.29
N TYR A 477 33.24 -20.28 6.10
CA TYR A 477 34.49 -20.62 5.43
C TYR A 477 35.31 -19.38 5.10
N ALA A 478 34.67 -18.33 4.57
CA ALA A 478 35.33 -17.09 4.23
C ALA A 478 35.94 -16.43 5.48
N ALA A 479 35.27 -16.46 6.63
CA ALA A 479 35.82 -15.92 7.87
C ALA A 479 37.04 -16.71 8.41
N GLN A 480 37.12 -18.00 8.12
CA GLN A 480 38.21 -18.88 8.56
C GLN A 480 39.45 -18.79 7.65
N ARG A 481 39.33 -18.15 6.48
CA ARG A 481 40.43 -18.02 5.52
C ARG A 481 41.59 -17.18 6.09
N PRO A 482 42.86 -17.65 5.98
CA PRO A 482 44.02 -16.93 6.50
C PRO A 482 44.21 -15.53 5.92
N ASP A 483 43.78 -15.29 4.67
CA ASP A 483 43.87 -14.01 3.97
C ASP A 483 42.78 -13.00 4.38
N VAL A 484 41.74 -13.42 5.12
CA VAL A 484 40.72 -12.52 5.64
C VAL A 484 41.21 -11.85 6.93
N LYS A 485 41.42 -10.53 6.85
CA LYS A 485 41.89 -9.67 7.95
C LYS A 485 40.83 -8.70 8.47
N GLY A 486 39.62 -8.73 7.89
CA GLY A 486 38.50 -7.87 8.26
C GLY A 486 37.46 -7.77 7.14
N PRO A 487 36.46 -6.87 7.29
CA PRO A 487 35.32 -6.78 6.38
C PRO A 487 35.69 -6.52 4.91
N GLY A 488 36.75 -5.73 4.65
CA GLY A 488 37.19 -5.44 3.28
C GLY A 488 37.72 -6.66 2.53
N THR A 489 38.52 -7.51 3.18
CA THR A 489 39.02 -8.78 2.61
C THR A 489 37.99 -9.90 2.67
N PHE A 490 36.96 -9.76 3.50
CA PHE A 490 35.90 -10.75 3.65
C PHE A 490 34.96 -10.79 2.44
N VAL A 491 34.64 -9.66 1.81
CA VAL A 491 33.70 -9.63 0.65
C VAL A 491 34.20 -10.49 -0.52
N PRO A 492 35.46 -10.33 -1.01
CA PRO A 492 35.98 -11.22 -2.05
C PRO A 492 36.02 -12.68 -1.60
N ALA A 493 36.44 -12.94 -0.36
CA ALA A 493 36.48 -14.29 0.18
C ALA A 493 35.11 -14.98 0.25
N LEU A 494 34.05 -14.23 0.59
CA LEU A 494 32.68 -14.73 0.58
C LEU A 494 32.24 -15.14 -0.84
N ILE A 495 32.56 -14.33 -1.85
CA ILE A 495 32.25 -14.62 -3.25
C ILE A 495 32.97 -15.90 -3.71
N ASP A 496 34.25 -16.05 -3.37
CA ASP A 496 35.03 -17.24 -3.69
C ASP A 496 34.47 -18.51 -3.02
N GLU A 497 34.07 -18.43 -1.75
CA GLU A 497 33.54 -19.59 -1.02
C GLU A 497 32.12 -19.96 -1.48
N LEU A 498 31.31 -18.99 -1.92
CA LEU A 498 30.04 -19.28 -2.61
C LEU A 498 30.28 -20.09 -3.89
N ASP A 499 31.24 -19.66 -4.71
CA ASP A 499 31.62 -20.37 -5.94
C ASP A 499 32.16 -21.77 -5.64
N ARG A 500 33.04 -21.89 -4.64
CA ARG A 500 33.61 -23.18 -4.22
C ARG A 500 32.52 -24.16 -3.78
N ILE A 501 31.60 -23.75 -2.90
CA ILE A 501 30.52 -24.63 -2.44
C ILE A 501 29.66 -25.07 -3.62
N ARG A 502 29.30 -24.14 -4.52
CA ARG A 502 28.57 -24.47 -5.75
C ARG A 502 29.28 -25.55 -6.58
N GLN A 503 30.59 -25.37 -6.82
CA GLN A 503 31.39 -26.30 -7.62
C GLN A 503 31.50 -27.67 -6.94
N SER A 504 31.83 -27.72 -5.65
CA SER A 504 31.84 -28.96 -4.86
C SER A 504 30.48 -29.68 -4.94
N ASN A 505 29.37 -28.94 -4.81
CA ASN A 505 28.03 -29.51 -4.93
C ASN A 505 27.76 -30.08 -6.34
N ALA A 506 28.20 -29.39 -7.39
CA ALA A 506 28.08 -29.88 -8.77
C ALA A 506 28.93 -31.15 -9.02
N ASP A 507 30.08 -31.27 -8.35
CA ASP A 507 30.95 -32.45 -8.39
C ASP A 507 30.45 -33.62 -7.51
N GLY A 508 29.34 -33.44 -6.79
CA GLY A 508 28.76 -34.44 -5.90
C GLY A 508 29.40 -34.48 -4.49
N ASP A 509 30.23 -33.49 -4.14
CA ASP A 509 30.77 -33.30 -2.80
C ASP A 509 29.85 -32.42 -1.95
N PHE A 510 29.11 -33.07 -1.05
CA PHE A 510 28.19 -32.41 -0.11
C PHE A 510 28.77 -32.27 1.30
N SER A 511 30.09 -32.44 1.48
CA SER A 511 30.74 -32.39 2.79
C SER A 511 30.53 -31.05 3.52
N TRP A 512 30.39 -29.95 2.78
CA TRP A 512 30.08 -28.62 3.32
C TRP A 512 28.78 -28.59 4.13
N LEU A 513 27.80 -29.43 3.78
CA LEU A 513 26.49 -29.50 4.43
C LEU A 513 26.58 -30.04 5.87
N SER A 514 27.69 -30.70 6.23
CA SER A 514 27.91 -31.16 7.61
C SER A 514 28.01 -30.02 8.62
N ARG A 515 28.16 -28.77 8.16
CA ARG A 515 28.15 -27.56 8.99
C ARG A 515 26.75 -27.01 9.26
N ALA A 516 25.71 -27.52 8.61
CA ALA A 516 24.36 -26.98 8.77
C ALA A 516 23.89 -27.04 10.24
N ASP A 517 23.63 -25.87 10.82
CA ASP A 517 23.00 -25.71 12.15
C ASP A 517 21.56 -25.26 11.91
N ILE A 518 20.72 -26.27 11.64
CA ILE A 518 19.31 -26.12 11.28
C ILE A 518 18.44 -26.90 12.26
N SER A 519 17.32 -26.30 12.67
CA SER A 519 16.37 -26.95 13.56
C SER A 519 14.93 -26.58 13.21
N LEU A 520 14.02 -27.53 13.39
CA LEU A 520 12.59 -27.30 13.27
C LEU A 520 12.07 -26.71 14.58
N ASN A 521 11.31 -25.62 14.50
CA ASN A 521 10.72 -25.02 15.70
C ASN A 521 9.36 -25.68 16.00
N THR A 522 9.41 -26.83 16.70
CA THR A 522 8.23 -27.66 17.02
C THR A 522 7.41 -27.16 18.22
N ASP A 523 7.96 -26.25 19.03
CA ASP A 523 7.35 -25.82 20.29
C ASP A 523 6.41 -24.61 20.14
N LEU A 524 6.10 -24.22 18.92
CA LEU A 524 5.16 -23.14 18.66
C LEU A 524 3.72 -23.64 18.81
N PRO A 525 2.93 -23.14 19.77
CA PRO A 525 1.52 -23.51 19.86
C PRO A 525 0.81 -23.14 18.54
N PRO A 526 -0.18 -23.94 18.09
CA PRO A 526 -1.02 -23.56 16.95
C PRO A 526 -1.60 -22.17 17.19
N THR A 527 -1.78 -21.39 16.12
CA THR A 527 -2.30 -20.01 16.21
C THR A 527 -3.47 -19.98 17.19
N PRO A 528 -3.40 -19.18 18.28
CA PRO A 528 -4.45 -19.20 19.28
C PRO A 528 -5.77 -18.89 18.59
N LYS A 529 -6.80 -19.70 18.86
CA LYS A 529 -8.18 -19.42 18.43
C LYS A 529 -8.46 -17.96 18.80
N LEU A 530 -8.80 -17.13 17.81
CA LEU A 530 -9.41 -15.82 18.04
C LEU A 530 -10.82 -16.07 18.62
N SER A 531 -10.87 -16.61 19.83
CA SER A 531 -12.06 -16.76 20.64
C SER A 531 -11.83 -15.91 21.88
N GLY A 532 -12.45 -14.72 21.90
CA GLY A 532 -12.63 -13.94 23.11
C GLY A 532 -11.54 -12.91 23.40
N ILE A 533 -11.52 -11.82 22.64
CA ILE A 533 -11.29 -10.52 23.30
C ILE A 533 -12.59 -10.18 24.02
N HIS A 534 -12.76 -10.72 25.23
CA HIS A 534 -13.70 -10.14 26.18
C HIS A 534 -13.12 -8.80 26.64
N ILE A 535 -13.55 -7.71 26.00
CA ILE A 535 -13.44 -6.38 26.59
C ILE A 535 -14.39 -6.39 27.78
N SER A 536 -13.88 -6.76 28.96
CA SER A 536 -14.64 -6.59 30.19
C SER A 536 -14.85 -5.09 30.39
N LYS A 537 -16.09 -4.72 30.69
CA LYS A 537 -16.55 -3.35 30.99
C LYS A 537 -15.81 -2.67 32.17
N ALA A 538 -14.77 -3.27 32.73
CA ALA A 538 -14.07 -2.83 33.93
C ALA A 538 -12.81 -1.97 33.68
N MET A 539 -12.29 -1.85 32.45
CA MET A 539 -11.10 -1.01 32.16
C MET A 539 -11.41 0.39 31.60
N ALA A 540 -12.68 0.79 31.51
CA ALA A 540 -13.08 2.11 31.02
C ALA A 540 -13.23 3.20 32.10
N GLN A 541 -12.97 2.91 33.39
CA GLN A 541 -13.31 3.83 34.49
C GLN A 541 -12.23 4.03 35.57
N THR A 542 -10.95 3.76 35.32
CA THR A 542 -9.92 3.93 36.38
C THR A 542 -8.66 4.64 35.88
N LEU A 543 -8.81 5.79 35.23
CA LEU A 543 -7.70 6.71 34.94
C LEU A 543 -8.11 8.18 35.17
N THR A 544 -8.74 8.44 36.31
CA THR A 544 -8.87 9.81 36.84
C THR A 544 -8.77 9.76 38.36
N ARG A 545 -7.53 9.76 38.89
CA ARG A 545 -7.12 10.54 40.09
C ARG A 545 -5.80 10.03 40.67
N ARG A 546 -4.97 11.03 40.99
CA ARG A 546 -4.02 11.15 42.12
C ARG A 546 -2.51 10.97 41.83
N LEU A 547 -1.86 12.14 41.96
CA LEU A 547 -0.68 12.45 42.79
C LEU A 547 0.72 12.24 42.17
N ALA A 548 1.35 13.38 41.82
CA ALA A 548 2.78 13.63 42.11
C ALA A 548 2.95 13.84 43.64
N PRO A 549 4.12 13.54 44.26
CA PRO A 549 5.27 14.49 44.24
C PRO A 549 6.71 13.88 44.26
N GLU A 550 7.68 14.72 43.80
CA GLU A 550 9.10 14.95 44.23
C GLU A 550 10.10 13.78 44.47
N LEU A 551 11.24 13.64 43.75
CA LEU A 551 12.60 14.25 43.92
C LEU A 551 13.60 13.50 42.97
N PRO A 552 14.92 13.82 42.83
CA PRO A 552 15.63 15.02 42.36
C PRO A 552 16.47 14.80 41.08
N SER A 553 16.97 15.91 40.53
CA SER A 553 17.82 16.06 39.33
C SER A 553 19.23 15.46 39.41
N LEU A 554 19.69 14.82 38.32
CA LEU A 554 21.09 14.80 37.87
C LEU A 554 21.11 14.58 36.35
N GLY A 555 21.63 15.56 35.62
CA GLY A 555 21.39 15.75 34.19
C GLY A 555 22.27 14.95 33.24
N PHE A 556 21.68 14.59 32.10
CA PHE A 556 22.36 14.45 30.81
C PHE A 556 21.41 14.97 29.72
N ASN A 557 21.93 15.89 28.88
CA ASN A 557 21.17 16.65 27.88
C ASN A 557 20.51 15.73 26.83
N ALA A 558 19.20 15.53 26.96
CA ALA A 558 18.36 15.07 25.86
C ALA A 558 18.01 16.27 24.96
N VAL A 559 18.29 16.15 23.66
CA VAL A 559 17.76 17.07 22.64
C VAL A 559 16.24 16.97 22.70
N ALA A 560 15.61 18.09 23.05
CA ALA A 560 14.19 18.18 23.39
C ALA A 560 13.29 17.78 22.22
N VAL A 561 12.35 16.87 22.50
CA VAL A 561 11.09 16.74 21.75
C VAL A 561 10.29 18.01 22.03
N SER A 562 10.12 18.87 21.02
CA SER A 562 9.41 20.13 21.18
C SER A 562 7.90 19.93 21.31
N ARG A 563 7.34 20.69 22.27
CA ARG A 563 5.95 20.87 22.71
C ARG A 563 4.91 21.11 21.59
N PRO A 564 3.59 21.06 21.89
CA PRO A 564 2.54 21.54 20.99
C PRO A 564 2.88 22.95 20.47
N ARG A 565 2.93 23.09 19.14
CA ARG A 565 3.44 24.27 18.43
C ARG A 565 2.58 25.49 18.76
N ARG A 566 3.20 26.57 19.27
CA ARG A 566 2.56 27.90 19.32
C ARG A 566 2.78 28.59 17.97
N PHE A 567 1.75 29.26 17.47
CA PHE A 567 1.71 29.99 16.19
C PHE A 567 2.84 31.00 15.95
N ALA A 568 3.58 31.38 17.00
CA ALA A 568 4.67 32.35 16.93
C ALA A 568 5.91 31.88 16.14
N ASP A 569 6.03 30.58 15.84
CA ASP A 569 7.20 30.02 15.13
C ASP A 569 7.00 29.90 13.59
N LEU A 570 5.86 30.34 13.05
CA LEU A 570 5.58 30.36 11.61
C LEU A 570 6.03 31.68 10.99
N THR A 571 7.17 31.68 10.28
CA THR A 571 7.73 32.91 9.73
C THR A 571 7.30 33.15 8.28
N GLY A 572 6.23 33.92 8.11
CA GLY A 572 5.98 34.78 6.94
C GLY A 572 5.06 34.23 5.84
N HIS A 573 3.92 34.89 5.66
CA HIS A 573 3.12 34.82 4.44
C HIS A 573 3.69 35.80 3.40
N SER A 574 4.21 35.30 2.29
CA SER A 574 4.88 36.10 1.25
C SER A 574 4.00 36.23 0.01
N ILE A 575 3.62 37.46 -0.32
CA ILE A 575 2.80 37.82 -1.48
C ILE A 575 3.72 38.36 -2.58
N CYS A 576 3.83 37.59 -3.67
CA CYS A 576 4.75 37.88 -4.77
C CYS A 576 4.02 38.58 -5.94
N ASP A 577 4.22 39.89 -6.04
CA ASP A 577 3.99 40.72 -7.24
C ASP A 577 2.54 40.73 -7.77
N ILE A 578 1.51 40.57 -6.92
CA ILE A 578 0.09 40.59 -7.32
C ILE A 578 -0.38 42.04 -7.62
N GLN A 579 0.09 42.62 -8.73
CA GLN A 579 -0.20 43.99 -9.17
C GLN A 579 -1.31 44.07 -10.21
N GLU A 580 -2.14 45.12 -10.12
CA GLU A 580 -3.35 45.29 -10.94
C GLU A 580 -3.09 45.21 -12.45
N LYS A 581 -1.93 45.66 -12.90
CA LYS A 581 -1.55 45.69 -14.32
C LYS A 581 -1.36 44.29 -14.94
N PHE A 582 -1.17 43.26 -14.12
CA PHE A 582 -1.04 41.88 -14.60
C PHE A 582 -2.38 41.15 -14.76
N ARG A 583 -3.48 41.71 -14.20
CA ARG A 583 -4.82 41.11 -14.26
C ARG A 583 -5.26 40.67 -15.66
N PRO A 584 -5.05 41.44 -16.76
CA PRO A 584 -5.47 41.01 -18.09
C PRO A 584 -4.56 39.95 -18.72
N ALA A 585 -3.34 39.74 -18.21
CA ALA A 585 -2.32 38.89 -18.83
C ALA A 585 -2.18 37.53 -18.14
N VAL A 586 -2.33 37.48 -16.82
CA VAL A 586 -2.14 36.27 -16.03
C VAL A 586 -3.40 35.41 -16.06
N TRP A 587 -3.23 34.12 -16.36
CA TRP A 587 -4.34 33.18 -16.49
C TRP A 587 -5.08 32.99 -15.17
N GLU A 588 -6.42 33.08 -15.19
CA GLU A 588 -7.29 32.94 -14.02
C GLU A 588 -6.85 33.83 -12.83
N TYR A 589 -6.46 35.09 -13.10
CA TYR A 589 -5.91 36.00 -12.08
C TYR A 589 -6.78 36.14 -10.83
N ASP A 590 -8.10 36.21 -11.00
CA ASP A 590 -9.05 36.35 -9.89
C ASP A 590 -8.95 35.20 -8.88
N LYS A 591 -8.52 34.00 -9.31
CA LYS A 591 -8.30 32.86 -8.41
C LYS A 591 -7.23 33.17 -7.36
N ILE A 592 -6.19 33.89 -7.77
CA ILE A 592 -5.05 34.26 -6.93
C ILE A 592 -5.51 35.27 -5.89
N ILE A 593 -6.37 36.22 -6.28
CA ILE A 593 -6.97 37.20 -5.37
C ILE A 593 -7.81 36.50 -4.31
N LEU A 594 -8.72 35.61 -4.72
CA LEU A 594 -9.61 34.87 -3.80
C LEU A 594 -8.81 34.05 -2.78
N THR A 595 -7.80 33.30 -3.24
CA THR A 595 -6.95 32.50 -2.35
C THR A 595 -6.09 33.38 -1.44
N THR A 596 -5.54 34.48 -1.95
CA THR A 596 -4.73 35.41 -1.14
C THR A 596 -5.58 36.09 -0.07
N GLN A 597 -6.81 36.50 -0.36
CA GLN A 597 -7.73 37.07 0.63
C GLN A 597 -8.09 36.05 1.73
N LYS A 598 -8.31 34.78 1.36
CA LYS A 598 -8.52 33.69 2.33
C LYS A 598 -7.34 33.55 3.27
N LEU A 599 -6.11 33.58 2.74
CA LEU A 599 -4.89 33.44 3.53
C LEU A 599 -4.58 34.69 4.37
N LEU A 600 -4.90 35.89 3.91
CA LEU A 600 -4.78 37.12 4.69
C LEU A 600 -5.74 37.15 5.89
N ARG A 601 -6.99 36.71 5.70
CA ARG A 601 -7.95 36.54 6.80
C ARG A 601 -7.43 35.55 7.85
N ALA A 602 -6.87 34.44 7.38
CA ALA A 602 -6.28 33.43 8.27
C ALA A 602 -5.01 33.92 8.97
N ALA A 603 -4.14 34.64 8.26
CA ALA A 603 -2.91 35.21 8.82
C ALA A 603 -3.21 36.19 9.95
N SER A 604 -4.26 37.01 9.82
CA SER A 604 -4.74 37.90 10.88
C SER A 604 -5.20 37.12 12.13
N ILE A 605 -5.98 36.05 11.95
CA ILE A 605 -6.46 35.20 13.06
C ILE A 605 -5.30 34.50 13.77
N LEU A 606 -4.35 33.95 12.99
CA LEU A 606 -3.22 33.17 13.50
C LEU A 606 -2.01 34.03 13.88
N SER A 607 -2.11 35.36 13.76
CA SER A 607 -1.01 36.30 14.00
C SER A 607 0.25 35.99 13.18
N ILE A 608 0.08 35.55 11.93
CA ILE A 608 1.18 35.25 10.99
C ILE A 608 1.61 36.55 10.30
N PRO A 609 2.91 36.90 10.30
CA PRO A 609 3.39 38.11 9.63
C PRO A 609 3.24 38.01 8.11
N VAL A 610 2.82 39.11 7.47
CA VAL A 610 2.63 39.19 6.02
C VAL A 610 3.69 40.10 5.41
N TYR A 611 4.33 39.66 4.33
CA TYR A 611 5.30 40.42 3.54
C TYR A 611 4.87 40.42 2.08
N ALA A 612 5.01 41.54 1.40
CA ALA A 612 4.62 41.68 0.00
C ALA A 612 5.69 42.39 -0.82
N THR A 613 5.73 42.09 -2.12
CA THR A 613 6.53 42.85 -3.08
C THR A 613 5.70 43.31 -4.27
N THR A 614 6.16 44.39 -4.88
CA THR A 614 5.77 44.78 -6.24
C THR A 614 7.00 44.70 -7.14
N GLN A 615 6.79 44.38 -8.41
CA GLN A 615 7.82 44.41 -9.44
C GLN A 615 7.71 45.75 -10.19
N ASN A 616 8.69 46.63 -10.06
CA ASN A 616 8.77 47.93 -10.74
C ASN A 616 7.44 48.70 -10.75
N ALA A 617 6.93 49.05 -9.56
CA ALA A 617 5.63 49.67 -9.36
C ALA A 617 5.41 50.94 -10.19
N ALA A 618 6.48 51.73 -10.41
CA ALA A 618 6.42 52.92 -11.26
C ALA A 618 5.96 52.61 -12.71
N ARG A 619 6.29 51.42 -13.22
CA ARG A 619 5.88 50.97 -14.57
C ARG A 619 4.71 50.00 -14.55
N LEU A 620 4.62 49.15 -13.53
CA LEU A 620 3.69 48.02 -13.47
C LEU A 620 2.52 48.24 -12.50
N GLY A 621 2.42 49.43 -11.89
CA GLY A 621 1.31 49.80 -11.02
C GLY A 621 1.42 49.21 -9.60
N PRO A 622 0.50 49.56 -8.71
CA PRO A 622 0.49 49.07 -7.33
C PRO A 622 -0.06 47.64 -7.22
N THR A 623 0.08 47.05 -6.05
CA THR A 623 -0.62 45.82 -5.63
C THR A 623 -2.14 45.97 -5.78
N CYS A 624 -2.85 44.88 -6.08
CA CYS A 624 -4.31 44.87 -6.19
C CYS A 624 -4.99 45.41 -4.91
N PRO A 625 -5.87 46.42 -5.02
CA PRO A 625 -6.49 47.06 -3.87
C PRO A 625 -7.35 46.10 -3.02
N GLU A 626 -7.88 45.02 -3.61
CA GLU A 626 -8.71 44.03 -2.92
C GLU A 626 -7.95 43.22 -1.87
N LEU A 627 -6.61 43.20 -1.92
CA LEU A 627 -5.79 42.49 -0.95
C LEU A 627 -5.63 43.26 0.37
N ASN A 628 -5.80 44.59 0.38
CA ASN A 628 -5.68 45.45 1.56
C ASN A 628 -4.51 45.07 2.49
N LEU A 629 -3.30 45.45 2.09
CA LEU A 629 -2.06 45.11 2.82
C LEU A 629 -1.72 46.08 3.96
N SER A 630 -2.69 46.82 4.51
CA SER A 630 -2.46 47.79 5.59
C SER A 630 -1.88 47.17 6.87
N THR A 631 -2.03 45.86 7.06
CA THR A 631 -1.48 45.09 8.18
C THR A 631 -0.22 44.30 7.81
N ALA A 632 0.32 44.46 6.60
CA ALA A 632 1.56 43.81 6.21
C ALA A 632 2.76 44.42 6.95
N VAL A 633 3.73 43.57 7.29
CA VAL A 633 4.98 43.96 7.95
C VAL A 633 5.85 44.78 7.00
N ALA A 634 5.86 44.42 5.71
CA ALA A 634 6.55 45.17 4.67
C ALA A 634 5.85 44.99 3.31
N GLU A 635 5.81 46.06 2.53
CA GLU A 635 5.49 46.05 1.10
C GLU A 635 6.63 46.78 0.37
N VAL A 636 7.41 46.05 -0.42
CA VAL A 636 8.67 46.57 -1.02
C VAL A 636 8.62 46.48 -2.55
N ASP A 637 8.91 47.59 -3.23
CA ASP A 637 9.12 47.58 -4.68
C ASP A 637 10.51 47.05 -5.04
N LYS A 638 10.57 46.13 -6.01
CA LYS A 638 11.81 45.47 -6.44
C LYS A 638 11.95 45.45 -7.96
N THR A 639 13.19 45.32 -8.40
CA THR A 639 13.53 45.04 -9.81
C THR A 639 14.04 43.62 -10.01
N ALA A 640 14.54 42.96 -8.97
CA ALA A 640 14.92 41.55 -8.99
C ALA A 640 13.68 40.65 -9.11
N PHE A 641 13.77 39.54 -9.84
CA PHE A 641 12.65 38.60 -9.94
C PHE A 641 12.37 37.90 -8.60
N SER A 642 13.41 37.56 -7.84
CA SER A 642 13.28 37.03 -6.48
C SER A 642 12.90 38.11 -5.46
N MET A 643 12.02 37.79 -4.51
CA MET A 643 11.74 38.62 -3.33
C MET A 643 12.91 38.62 -2.33
N TRP A 644 13.80 37.63 -2.42
CA TRP A 644 14.81 37.35 -1.40
C TRP A 644 15.78 38.50 -1.14
N PRO A 645 16.32 39.22 -2.15
CA PRO A 645 17.20 40.35 -1.89
C PRO A 645 16.53 41.49 -1.12
N ALA A 646 15.23 41.68 -1.32
CA ALA A 646 14.47 42.74 -0.66
C ALA A 646 14.01 42.35 0.75
N LEU A 647 13.61 41.10 0.95
CA LEU A 647 12.93 40.66 2.18
C LEU A 647 13.71 39.63 3.01
N GLY A 648 14.78 39.03 2.49
CA GLY A 648 15.52 37.95 3.15
C GLY A 648 16.05 38.32 4.54
N HIS A 649 16.33 39.61 4.77
CA HIS A 649 16.76 40.11 6.07
C HIS A 649 15.70 39.95 7.18
N HIS A 650 14.40 39.89 6.84
CA HIS A 650 13.33 39.61 7.81
C HIS A 650 13.32 38.15 8.30
N PHE A 651 14.01 37.24 7.61
CA PHE A 651 14.05 35.80 7.91
C PHE A 651 15.39 35.37 8.52
N SER A 652 16.24 36.31 8.92
CA SER A 652 17.62 36.09 9.39
C SER A 652 17.77 35.59 10.83
N SER A 653 16.86 34.72 11.31
CA SER A 653 16.95 34.10 12.64
C SER A 653 17.91 32.89 12.68
N SER A 654 18.40 32.54 13.87
CA SER A 654 19.23 31.34 14.11
C SER A 654 18.51 30.01 13.84
N THR A 655 17.18 30.05 13.68
CA THR A 655 16.31 28.92 13.34
C THR A 655 15.69 29.11 11.96
N PRO A 656 15.65 28.07 11.11
CA PRO A 656 14.95 28.11 9.84
C PRO A 656 13.46 28.44 9.98
N SER A 657 13.03 29.49 9.27
CA SER A 657 11.63 29.84 9.05
C SER A 657 10.82 28.86 8.20
N GLU A 658 9.51 28.83 8.43
CA GLU A 658 8.51 28.24 7.53
C GLU A 658 7.80 29.35 6.72
N ILE A 659 8.09 29.43 5.42
CA ILE A 659 7.67 30.53 4.52
C ILE A 659 6.58 30.02 3.56
N VAL A 660 5.51 30.78 3.40
CA VAL A 660 4.39 30.41 2.52
C VAL A 660 4.25 31.43 1.40
N ILE A 661 4.21 30.96 0.15
CA ILE A 661 4.25 31.83 -1.02
C ILE A 661 2.96 31.69 -1.85
N VAL A 662 2.37 32.85 -2.15
CA VAL A 662 1.34 33.08 -3.18
C VAL A 662 1.79 34.17 -4.12
N GLY A 663 1.33 34.18 -5.37
CA GLY A 663 1.69 35.23 -6.31
C GLY A 663 1.64 34.85 -7.78
N ILE A 664 2.12 35.75 -8.61
CA ILE A 664 2.11 35.59 -10.07
C ILE A 664 3.48 35.20 -10.63
N GLU A 665 3.44 34.72 -11.87
CA GLU A 665 4.57 34.11 -12.56
C GLU A 665 5.20 32.98 -11.76
N SER A 666 4.42 31.90 -11.59
CA SER A 666 4.82 30.65 -10.95
C SER A 666 6.22 30.19 -11.39
N HIS A 667 6.54 30.35 -12.68
CA HIS A 667 7.81 29.92 -13.30
C HIS A 667 8.96 30.94 -13.18
N ILE A 668 8.69 32.19 -12.78
CA ILE A 668 9.68 33.27 -12.69
C ILE A 668 9.86 33.74 -11.24
N CYS A 669 9.03 34.68 -10.77
CA CYS A 669 9.23 35.36 -9.49
C CYS A 669 8.99 34.41 -8.31
N VAL A 670 7.92 33.61 -8.36
CA VAL A 670 7.63 32.58 -7.34
C VAL A 670 8.74 31.53 -7.32
N THR A 671 9.15 31.03 -8.48
CA THR A 671 10.22 30.01 -8.58
C THR A 671 11.55 30.53 -8.03
N GLN A 672 12.00 31.71 -8.45
CA GLN A 672 13.29 32.26 -7.99
C GLN A 672 13.27 32.57 -6.50
N THR A 673 12.18 33.16 -5.99
CA THR A 673 12.01 33.41 -4.55
C THR A 673 12.08 32.13 -3.73
N THR A 674 11.43 31.06 -4.21
CA THR A 674 11.41 29.77 -3.53
C THR A 674 12.79 29.14 -3.49
N ILE A 675 13.52 29.15 -4.62
CA ILE A 675 14.87 28.58 -4.71
C ILE A 675 15.82 29.33 -3.76
N ASP A 676 15.76 30.65 -3.72
CA ASP A 676 16.61 31.45 -2.83
C ASP A 676 16.29 31.20 -1.35
N ALA A 677 15.01 31.13 -1.00
CA ALA A 677 14.57 30.82 0.36
C ALA A 677 15.00 29.41 0.82
N LEU A 678 14.89 28.41 -0.06
CA LEU A 678 15.38 27.05 0.19
C LEU A 678 16.91 27.03 0.33
N ALA A 679 17.64 27.75 -0.52
CA ALA A 679 19.10 27.85 -0.46
C ALA A 679 19.59 28.53 0.82
N ALA A 680 18.79 29.45 1.38
CA ALA A 680 19.02 30.05 2.69
C ALA A 680 18.62 29.13 3.87
N GLY A 681 18.17 27.90 3.60
CA GLY A 681 17.90 26.87 4.60
C GLY A 681 16.48 26.87 5.17
N HIS A 682 15.57 27.67 4.61
CA HIS A 682 14.18 27.75 5.08
C HIS A 682 13.30 26.63 4.51
N LYS A 683 12.22 26.33 5.21
CA LYS A 683 11.17 25.44 4.70
C LYS A 683 10.15 26.29 3.95
N VAL A 684 9.85 25.94 2.70
CA VAL A 684 8.99 26.75 1.83
C VAL A 684 7.75 25.97 1.40
N TYR A 685 6.58 26.58 1.55
CA TYR A 685 5.30 26.09 1.04
C TYR A 685 4.84 26.93 -0.14
N ILE A 686 4.41 26.27 -1.21
CA ILE A 686 3.79 26.91 -2.37
C ILE A 686 2.32 26.53 -2.40
N ILE A 687 1.46 27.54 -2.37
CA ILE A 687 0.01 27.34 -2.39
C ILE A 687 -0.42 27.24 -3.85
N ALA A 688 -0.68 26.02 -4.32
CA ALA A 688 -0.97 25.73 -5.73
C ALA A 688 -2.21 26.49 -6.23
N ASP A 689 -3.25 26.60 -5.39
CA ASP A 689 -4.47 27.38 -5.63
C ASP A 689 -4.28 28.89 -5.46
N GLY A 690 -3.09 29.33 -5.07
CA GLY A 690 -2.71 30.73 -4.87
C GLY A 690 -1.58 31.19 -5.79
N VAL A 691 -1.26 30.45 -6.86
CA VAL A 691 -0.27 30.87 -7.87
C VAL A 691 -0.80 30.75 -9.29
N SER A 692 -0.28 31.59 -10.19
CA SER A 692 -0.54 31.48 -11.63
C SER A 692 0.57 32.11 -12.47
N SER A 693 0.47 32.00 -13.80
CA SER A 693 1.38 32.60 -14.79
C SER A 693 0.59 33.10 -15.99
N CYS A 694 1.19 33.93 -16.86
CA CYS A 694 0.56 34.31 -18.13
C CYS A 694 0.18 33.08 -18.98
N ASN A 695 1.11 32.14 -19.11
CA ASN A 695 0.88 30.88 -19.81
C ASN A 695 0.43 29.80 -18.81
N PRO A 696 -0.79 29.25 -18.91
CA PRO A 696 -1.27 28.23 -17.98
C PRO A 696 -0.42 26.95 -17.97
N GLN A 697 0.24 26.64 -19.08
CA GLN A 697 1.11 25.45 -19.23
C GLN A 697 2.37 25.53 -18.36
N GLU A 698 2.84 26.73 -18.02
CA GLU A 698 4.04 26.93 -17.19
C GLU A 698 3.76 26.62 -15.71
N ILE A 699 2.50 26.70 -15.28
CA ILE A 699 2.10 26.51 -13.88
C ILE A 699 2.44 25.09 -13.39
N PRO A 700 1.97 23.99 -14.03
CA PRO A 700 2.31 22.65 -13.57
C PRO A 700 3.81 22.34 -13.68
N ILE A 701 4.50 22.87 -14.70
CA ILE A 701 5.96 22.70 -14.88
C ILE A 701 6.72 23.37 -13.71
N ALA A 702 6.36 24.61 -13.37
CA ALA A 702 6.94 25.33 -12.25
C ALA A 702 6.67 24.62 -10.92
N LEU A 703 5.42 24.20 -10.67
CA LEU A 703 5.07 23.47 -9.44
C LEU A 703 5.83 22.15 -9.33
N ALA A 704 6.01 21.41 -10.42
CA ALA A 704 6.81 20.18 -10.43
C ALA A 704 8.29 20.47 -10.11
N ARG A 705 8.87 21.51 -10.72
CA ARG A 705 10.25 21.96 -10.45
C ARG A 705 10.43 22.38 -8.99
N LEU A 706 9.47 23.10 -8.42
CA LEU A 706 9.53 23.55 -7.02
C LEU A 706 9.45 22.39 -6.03
N ARG A 707 8.62 21.37 -6.32
CA ARG A 707 8.63 20.10 -5.55
C ARG A 707 10.00 19.44 -5.59
N GLN A 708 10.61 19.35 -6.77
CA GLN A 708 11.93 18.75 -6.95
C GLN A 708 13.03 19.52 -6.21
N ALA A 709 12.93 20.85 -6.15
CA ALA A 709 13.86 21.70 -5.41
C ALA A 709 13.75 21.57 -3.88
N GLY A 710 12.68 20.94 -3.37
CA GLY A 710 12.47 20.71 -1.93
C GLY A 710 11.34 21.54 -1.29
N ALA A 711 10.59 22.32 -2.08
CA ALA A 711 9.41 23.03 -1.57
C ALA A 711 8.21 22.08 -1.39
N VAL A 712 7.38 22.36 -0.38
CA VAL A 712 6.10 21.68 -0.17
C VAL A 712 5.03 22.36 -1.02
N VAL A 713 4.59 21.72 -2.11
CA VAL A 713 3.48 22.24 -2.91
C VAL A 713 2.17 21.62 -2.41
N THR A 714 1.29 22.47 -1.88
CA THR A 714 0.03 22.09 -1.22
C THR A 714 -1.10 23.06 -1.60
N THR A 715 -2.31 22.87 -1.06
CA THR A 715 -3.44 23.81 -1.24
C THR A 715 -3.60 24.73 -0.03
N SER A 716 -4.32 25.85 -0.19
CA SER A 716 -4.58 26.81 0.88
C SER A 716 -5.29 26.14 2.06
N GLU A 717 -6.25 25.27 1.80
CA GLU A 717 -7.01 24.58 2.85
C GLU A 717 -6.15 23.55 3.59
N SER A 718 -5.40 22.71 2.87
CA SER A 718 -4.51 21.74 3.48
C SER A 718 -3.43 22.41 4.33
N TRP A 719 -2.84 23.50 3.82
CA TRP A 719 -1.85 24.27 4.58
C TRP A 719 -2.43 24.89 5.84
N LEU A 720 -3.64 25.45 5.80
CA LEU A 720 -4.28 26.04 6.99
C LEU A 720 -4.48 25.03 8.12
N TYR A 721 -4.92 23.81 7.81
CA TYR A 721 -5.08 22.76 8.82
C TYR A 721 -3.74 22.20 9.30
N GLU A 722 -2.74 22.07 8.41
CA GLU A 722 -1.37 21.66 8.79
C GLU A 722 -0.72 22.70 9.73
N CYS A 723 -0.91 23.98 9.42
CA CYS A 723 -0.45 25.13 10.21
C CYS A 723 -1.05 25.13 11.62
N MET A 724 -2.34 24.77 11.76
CA MET A 724 -3.01 24.71 13.08
C MET A 724 -2.59 23.51 13.93
N GLY A 725 -2.34 22.35 13.33
CA GLY A 725 -1.84 21.13 14.00
C GLY A 725 -2.80 20.46 15.01
N ASP A 726 -3.77 21.17 15.58
CA ASP A 726 -4.76 20.67 16.54
C ASP A 726 -6.09 21.45 16.44
N ALA A 727 -7.22 20.74 16.53
CA ALA A 727 -8.55 21.35 16.57
C ALA A 727 -8.90 21.93 17.97
N GLY A 728 -8.09 21.68 18.99
CA GLY A 728 -8.25 22.17 20.36
C GLY A 728 -7.79 23.61 20.60
N ILE A 729 -7.17 24.27 19.61
CA ILE A 729 -6.72 25.67 19.73
C ILE A 729 -7.92 26.66 19.72
N ALA A 730 -7.74 27.85 20.29
CA ALA A 730 -8.81 28.83 20.41
C ALA A 730 -9.25 29.37 19.02
N GLU A 731 -8.31 29.49 18.10
CA GLU A 731 -8.43 30.06 16.77
C GLU A 731 -9.15 29.13 15.78
N PHE A 732 -9.28 27.83 16.11
CA PHE A 732 -9.81 26.80 15.21
C PHE A 732 -11.20 27.15 14.69
N LYS A 733 -12.09 27.61 15.57
CA LYS A 733 -13.47 27.98 15.18
C LYS A 733 -13.49 29.12 14.17
N GLN A 734 -12.56 30.07 14.31
CA GLN A 734 -12.46 31.22 13.41
C GLN A 734 -11.91 30.80 12.05
N ILE A 735 -10.87 29.95 12.02
CA ILE A 735 -10.31 29.40 10.76
C ILE A 735 -11.31 28.49 10.06
N ALA A 736 -12.00 27.60 10.78
CA ALA A 736 -13.07 26.78 10.21
C ALA A 736 -14.19 27.66 9.61
N GLY A 737 -14.48 28.81 10.24
CA GLY A 737 -15.36 29.83 9.67
C GLY A 737 -14.84 30.39 8.34
N VAL A 738 -13.56 30.79 8.27
CA VAL A 738 -12.94 31.28 7.02
C VAL A 738 -13.00 30.23 5.91
N VAL A 739 -12.69 28.96 6.20
CA VAL A 739 -12.78 27.86 5.22
C VAL A 739 -14.22 27.67 4.74
N LYS A 740 -15.19 27.70 5.65
CA LYS A 740 -16.62 27.57 5.31
C LYS A 740 -17.10 28.74 4.43
N ASP A 741 -16.76 29.98 4.80
CA ASP A 741 -17.18 31.19 4.08
C ASP A 741 -16.63 31.21 2.65
N THR A 742 -15.38 30.74 2.48
CA THR A 742 -14.67 30.73 1.19
C THR A 742 -14.86 29.42 0.41
N SER A 743 -15.74 28.52 0.85
CA SER A 743 -15.92 27.18 0.26
C SER A 743 -16.34 27.21 -1.20
N LYS A 744 -17.25 28.12 -1.59
CA LYS A 744 -17.68 28.29 -3.00
C LYS A 744 -16.54 28.80 -3.88
N ASP A 745 -15.80 29.79 -3.40
CA ASP A 745 -14.65 30.35 -4.11
C ASP A 745 -13.54 29.32 -4.24
N THR A 746 -13.24 28.60 -3.15
CA THR A 746 -12.28 27.49 -3.15
C THR A 746 -12.66 26.44 -4.19
N LYS A 747 -13.94 26.05 -4.27
CA LYS A 747 -14.40 25.10 -5.30
C LYS A 747 -14.13 25.61 -6.71
N ARG A 748 -14.44 26.88 -7.01
CA ARG A 748 -14.18 27.52 -8.31
C ARG A 748 -12.67 27.56 -8.62
N VAL A 749 -11.84 27.91 -7.65
CA VAL A 749 -10.37 27.95 -7.81
C VAL A 749 -9.83 26.54 -8.10
N MET A 750 -10.34 25.52 -7.42
CA MET A 750 -9.92 24.13 -7.60
C MET A 750 -10.31 23.56 -8.97
N GLU A 751 -11.44 23.97 -9.55
CA GLU A 751 -11.84 23.58 -10.91
C GLU A 751 -10.81 24.04 -11.96
N ALA A 752 -10.20 25.22 -11.78
CA ALA A 752 -9.12 25.69 -12.65
C ALA A 752 -7.84 24.83 -12.50
N LEU A 753 -7.50 24.41 -11.28
CA LEU A 753 -6.35 23.53 -11.03
C LEU A 753 -6.50 22.13 -11.64
N LEU A 754 -7.73 21.61 -11.73
CA LEU A 754 -8.03 20.27 -12.23
C LEU A 754 -7.96 20.14 -13.77
N SER A 755 -7.61 21.21 -14.49
CA SER A 755 -7.80 21.25 -15.95
C SER A 755 -6.67 20.67 -16.81
N LYS A 756 -5.53 20.21 -16.25
CA LYS A 756 -4.44 19.43 -16.93
C LYS A 756 -3.21 19.26 -16.00
N ILE A 757 -3.30 18.39 -14.98
CA ILE A 757 -2.12 17.78 -14.32
C ILE A 757 -2.08 16.30 -14.68
#